data_AF-A0AAJ0DHE3-F1
#
_entry.id   AF-A0AAJ0DHE3-F1
#
_cell.length_a   1.000
_cell.length_b   1.000
_cell.length_c   1.000
_cell.angle_alpha   90.00
_cell.angle_beta   90.00
_cell.angle_gamma   90.00
#
_symmetry.space_group_name_H-M   'P 1'
#
loop_
_entity.id
_entity.type
_entity.pdbx_description
1 polymer ?
#
loop_
_entity_poly.entity_id
_entity_poly.type
_entity_poly.pdbx_seq_one_letter_code
_entity_poly.pdbx_strand_id
1 'polypeptide(L)'
;MSSDQPEWKQKAAAKRAAQYASIPEEWRLPEPLPKPKNTYKYLKTSGVLTKEELEITETTNAALLLRKMASGALSAVAVTKAFCKRAALAQQLIRCCTEMFFDEAIRTAESLDEHLKTTGKVVGPLHGLPVSVKDGFDVKGQDSTLGWVSEIGKPAKEDAVLVDVLRRQGAVLYVKTNIPQSLMMSDSYNHIFKQSVNAYHNELISGGSSGGEGALVGARGSIVGIGTDIGGSVRIPASLQGLYGLNPTSRRIPWEKSGSREYIVPSVAGPLCHDLSTLETFMEGMLAGEPWLYEAVTVPLPWRKQLAEPPNRPLRIGYYVDDGYVRVQPPHELAVMRAVEALKKAGHDVFEWSTEEHDYAYELWLKGVLADGGKRCQRLCEAGNQPLIEGLLVGTEKDKLNVEEGEDVARQIRNYQKKYLARWREAKVDALIMPVQPYVGFRPKEWCVSSQYVGYSSQWNLVDYSALSMPVEVDYPEDLPATGNGRSSWKEHKPRNEADRYNWEQYDTKLVKGMPIEYHMSGEVGLFTELNFQQLPTSSFRNVCYWNSSAGLLLEPSYSYRGKQTPTMPSLTSHLIHLDSEALKEATTHPFLEAAATNQLPTEKLKAWLAQDRLYQLAYVNFIGTMVSMVPVPASPERETSLEWRAVDLLIDSLTNIRQEMKLFEDTANAEGWLDEICSVQPSVQTRAYQDLFAGATSQGRPLVVGLTVLWATEECYLRAWRHAWSRMDQGRPAREKDVMQRVFIPNWSSGQFEAFVRRIGGLVNKFGGYYEEESWEWKECERAWQQVLFAEREFWPKMEGS
;
A
#
# COMPACT_ATOMS: atom_id res chain seq x y z
N MET A 1 13.53 34.78 29.99
CA MET A 1 13.32 35.36 28.64
C MET A 1 13.66 36.83 28.75
N SER A 2 14.49 37.40 27.85
CA SER A 2 14.78 38.85 27.89
C SER A 2 13.52 39.64 27.52
N SER A 3 13.27 40.76 28.19
CA SER A 3 12.09 41.61 28.03
C SER A 3 11.96 42.29 26.67
N ASP A 4 12.92 42.09 25.75
CA ASP A 4 13.05 42.85 24.50
C ASP A 4 12.55 42.10 23.24
N GLN A 5 12.06 40.85 23.38
CA GLN A 5 11.51 40.13 22.22
C GLN A 5 10.05 40.52 21.95
N PRO A 6 9.64 40.75 20.68
CA PRO A 6 8.25 40.98 20.31
C PRO A 6 7.30 39.92 20.88
N GLU A 7 6.12 40.33 21.34
CA GLU A 7 5.13 39.47 22.00
C GLU A 7 4.80 38.20 21.21
N TRP A 8 4.63 38.33 19.89
CA TRP A 8 4.34 37.18 19.02
C TRP A 8 5.44 36.10 19.05
N LYS A 9 6.71 36.50 19.21
CA LYS A 9 7.83 35.55 19.34
C LYS A 9 7.77 34.81 20.67
N GLN A 10 7.35 35.50 21.73
CA GLN A 10 7.17 34.90 23.06
C GLN A 10 6.02 33.88 23.03
N LYS A 11 4.86 34.23 22.46
CA LYS A 11 3.73 33.30 22.25
C LYS A 11 4.13 32.07 21.44
N ALA A 12 4.80 32.29 20.31
CA ALA A 12 5.33 31.20 19.48
C ALA A 12 6.33 30.31 20.24
N ALA A 13 7.20 30.89 21.07
CA ALA A 13 8.15 30.14 21.89
C ALA A 13 7.44 29.32 22.99
N ALA A 14 6.44 29.89 23.65
CA ALA A 14 5.63 29.19 24.64
C ALA A 14 4.88 28.01 24.01
N LYS A 15 4.29 28.18 22.83
CA LYS A 15 3.62 27.10 22.10
C LYS A 15 4.58 25.97 21.72
N ARG A 16 5.78 26.27 21.24
CA ARG A 16 6.82 25.25 20.98
C ARG A 16 7.27 24.54 22.27
N ALA A 17 7.39 25.26 23.38
CA ALA A 17 7.75 24.65 24.66
C ALA A 17 6.65 23.68 25.14
N ALA A 18 5.37 24.06 25.01
CA ALA A 18 4.24 23.19 25.32
C ALA A 18 4.20 21.96 24.40
N GLN A 19 4.44 22.14 23.10
CA GLN A 19 4.57 21.04 22.14
C GLN A 19 5.71 20.08 22.54
N TYR A 20 6.89 20.58 22.88
CA TYR A 20 7.99 19.72 23.29
C TYR A 20 7.69 19.00 24.60
N ALA A 21 7.01 19.67 25.54
CA ALA A 21 6.61 19.08 26.81
C ALA A 21 5.60 17.93 26.66
N SER A 22 4.82 17.88 25.57
CA SER A 22 3.91 16.75 25.31
C SER A 22 4.61 15.49 24.79
N ILE A 23 5.92 15.55 24.52
CA ILE A 23 6.74 14.35 24.28
C ILE A 23 7.08 13.70 25.63
N PRO A 24 6.69 12.43 25.86
CA PRO A 24 7.10 11.67 27.04
C PRO A 24 8.62 11.67 27.22
N GLU A 25 9.09 11.75 28.47
CA GLU A 25 10.51 11.91 28.76
C GLU A 25 11.35 10.75 28.20
N GLU A 26 10.82 9.54 28.25
CA GLU A 26 11.42 8.32 27.72
C GLU A 26 11.51 8.29 26.18
N TRP A 27 10.79 9.19 25.48
CA TRP A 27 10.84 9.33 24.02
C TRP A 27 11.65 10.54 23.56
N ARG A 28 12.24 11.29 24.49
CA ARG A 28 13.12 12.42 24.16
C ARG A 28 14.50 11.91 23.74
N LEU A 29 14.99 12.41 22.62
CA LEU A 29 16.34 12.14 22.15
C LEU A 29 17.36 12.86 23.05
N PRO A 30 18.57 12.30 23.23
CA PRO A 30 19.60 12.93 24.04
C PRO A 30 20.07 14.26 23.43
N GLU A 31 20.45 15.20 24.29
CA GLU A 31 21.08 16.46 23.88
C GLU A 31 22.62 16.31 23.79
N PRO A 32 23.28 16.94 22.79
CA PRO A 32 22.68 17.70 21.69
C PRO A 32 21.93 16.79 20.71
N LEU A 33 20.77 17.25 20.23
CA LEU A 33 19.96 16.49 19.28
C LEU A 33 20.77 16.00 18.07
N PRO A 34 20.62 14.72 17.68
CA PRO A 34 21.18 14.20 16.45
C PRO A 34 20.76 15.02 15.23
N LYS A 35 21.65 15.17 14.25
CA LYS A 35 21.39 15.87 12.99
C LYS A 35 21.60 14.93 11.79
N PRO A 36 20.85 13.81 11.72
CA PRO A 36 21.03 12.86 10.63
C PRO A 36 20.66 13.51 9.30
N LYS A 37 21.46 13.25 8.27
CA LYS A 37 21.11 13.65 6.90
C LYS A 37 19.80 12.99 6.47
N ASN A 38 19.64 11.69 6.76
CA ASN A 38 18.42 10.93 6.48
C ASN A 38 17.78 10.46 7.80
N THR A 39 16.67 11.08 8.15
CA THR A 39 15.92 10.82 9.39
C THR A 39 15.28 9.44 9.38
N TYR A 40 14.68 9.03 8.26
CA TYR A 40 14.11 7.68 8.12
C TYR A 40 15.15 6.59 8.45
N LYS A 41 16.32 6.66 7.82
CA LYS A 41 17.42 5.71 8.03
C LYS A 41 17.92 5.76 9.46
N TYR A 42 18.08 6.94 10.04
CA TYR A 42 18.50 7.09 11.43
C TYR A 42 17.51 6.41 12.40
N LEU A 43 16.20 6.66 12.27
CA LEU A 43 15.19 6.03 13.13
C LEU A 43 15.18 4.51 12.99
N LYS A 44 15.42 4.00 11.78
CA LYS A 44 15.51 2.56 11.51
C LYS A 44 16.72 1.88 12.14
N THR A 45 17.86 2.56 12.24
CA THR A 45 19.15 1.91 12.62
C THR A 45 19.73 2.37 13.96
N SER A 46 19.18 3.41 14.59
CA SER A 46 19.76 4.00 15.81
C SER A 46 19.50 3.20 17.09
N GLY A 47 18.58 2.23 17.07
CA GLY A 47 18.21 1.42 18.24
C GLY A 47 17.27 2.11 19.24
N VAL A 48 16.76 3.31 18.91
CA VAL A 48 15.80 4.06 19.76
C VAL A 48 14.40 3.44 19.73
N LEU A 49 14.07 2.71 18.66
CA LEU A 49 12.86 1.91 18.53
C LEU A 49 13.19 0.44 18.79
N THR A 50 12.31 -0.27 19.48
CA THR A 50 12.43 -1.71 19.66
C THR A 50 12.21 -2.43 18.33
N LYS A 51 12.60 -3.71 18.26
CA LYS A 51 12.37 -4.53 17.06
C LYS A 51 10.88 -4.60 16.70
N GLU A 52 10.02 -4.77 17.70
CA GLU A 52 8.56 -4.83 17.52
C GLU A 52 7.99 -3.48 17.04
N GLU A 53 8.42 -2.37 17.63
CA GLU A 53 8.00 -1.02 17.18
C GLU A 53 8.44 -0.75 15.73
N LEU A 54 9.63 -1.21 15.34
CA LEU A 54 10.12 -1.15 13.96
C LEU A 54 9.28 -2.04 13.04
N GLU A 55 9.00 -3.29 13.40
CA GLU A 55 8.16 -4.19 12.60
C GLU A 55 6.76 -3.62 12.36
N ILE A 56 6.15 -3.00 13.38
CA ILE A 56 4.86 -2.31 13.27
C ILE A 56 4.98 -1.10 12.33
N THR A 57 5.91 -0.19 12.59
CA THR A 57 5.97 1.10 11.87
C THR A 57 6.59 0.99 10.47
N GLU A 58 7.37 -0.06 10.17
CA GLU A 58 7.81 -0.37 8.81
C GLU A 58 6.73 -1.07 7.97
N THR A 59 5.63 -1.54 8.59
CA THR A 59 4.48 -2.08 7.84
C THR A 59 3.83 -0.95 7.04
N THR A 60 3.88 -1.05 5.71
CA THR A 60 3.32 0.00 4.84
C THR A 60 1.84 -0.22 4.59
N ASN A 61 1.41 -1.48 4.42
CA ASN A 61 0.05 -1.86 4.08
C ASN A 61 -0.89 -1.79 5.30
N ALA A 62 -1.78 -0.79 5.34
CA ALA A 62 -2.74 -0.58 6.41
C ALA A 62 -3.74 -1.75 6.56
N ALA A 63 -4.13 -2.41 5.48
CA ALA A 63 -5.01 -3.58 5.55
C ALA A 63 -4.37 -4.75 6.31
N LEU A 64 -3.03 -4.85 6.32
CA LEU A 64 -2.33 -5.84 7.15
C LEU A 64 -2.43 -5.50 8.64
N LEU A 65 -2.20 -4.25 9.04
CA LEU A 65 -2.33 -3.84 10.44
C LEU A 65 -3.77 -3.98 10.93
N LEU A 66 -4.75 -3.54 10.13
CA LEU A 66 -6.18 -3.68 10.44
C LEU A 66 -6.57 -5.14 10.67
N ARG A 67 -6.13 -6.07 9.80
CA ARG A 67 -6.40 -7.51 9.98
C ARG A 67 -5.78 -8.07 11.25
N LYS A 68 -4.53 -7.69 11.56
CA LYS A 68 -3.85 -8.12 12.79
C LYS A 68 -4.53 -7.58 14.05
N MET A 69 -5.05 -6.34 14.01
CA MET A 69 -5.82 -5.79 15.12
C MET A 69 -7.19 -6.44 15.26
N ALA A 70 -7.91 -6.64 14.14
CA ALA A 70 -9.22 -7.30 14.15
C ALA A 70 -9.17 -8.76 14.65
N SER A 71 -8.07 -9.48 14.42
CA SER A 71 -7.88 -10.84 14.94
C SER A 71 -7.31 -10.91 16.36
N GLY A 72 -6.92 -9.78 16.94
CA GLY A 72 -6.22 -9.71 18.22
C GLY A 72 -4.75 -10.14 18.19
N ALA A 73 -4.17 -10.38 17.00
CA ALA A 73 -2.75 -10.70 16.85
C ALA A 73 -1.82 -9.51 17.17
N LEU A 74 -2.31 -8.28 16.99
CA LEU A 74 -1.74 -7.05 17.54
C LEU A 74 -2.84 -6.30 18.27
N SER A 75 -2.52 -5.61 19.35
CA SER A 75 -3.47 -4.70 19.99
C SER A 75 -3.40 -3.31 19.36
N ALA A 76 -4.53 -2.59 19.33
CA ALA A 76 -4.57 -1.20 18.91
C ALA A 76 -3.62 -0.34 19.76
N VAL A 77 -3.46 -0.66 21.04
CA VAL A 77 -2.52 0.02 21.95
C VAL A 77 -1.07 -0.17 21.51
N ALA A 78 -0.66 -1.39 21.16
CA ALA A 78 0.71 -1.65 20.71
C ALA A 78 1.03 -0.89 19.42
N VAL A 79 0.09 -0.94 18.46
CA VAL A 79 0.22 -0.23 17.19
C VAL A 79 0.28 1.28 17.40
N THR A 80 -0.66 1.83 18.17
CA THR A 80 -0.72 3.27 18.46
C THR A 80 0.54 3.76 19.18
N LYS A 81 1.03 3.05 20.19
CA LYS A 81 2.25 3.42 20.92
C LYS A 81 3.49 3.45 20.01
N ALA A 82 3.63 2.47 19.12
CA ALA A 82 4.75 2.42 18.18
C ALA A 82 4.76 3.64 17.25
N PHE A 83 3.61 4.02 16.67
CA PHE A 83 3.49 5.21 15.82
C PHE A 83 3.66 6.51 16.62
N CYS A 84 3.08 6.63 17.83
CA CYS A 84 3.27 7.80 18.70
C CYS A 84 4.75 8.03 19.02
N LYS A 85 5.47 6.98 19.42
CA LYS A 85 6.90 7.06 19.72
C LYS A 85 7.71 7.46 18.48
N ARG A 86 7.46 6.84 17.33
CA ARG A 86 8.18 7.18 16.09
C ARG A 86 7.88 8.61 15.63
N ALA A 87 6.65 9.09 15.79
CA ALA A 87 6.28 10.47 15.51
C ALA A 87 6.97 11.47 16.46
N ALA A 88 7.06 11.17 17.75
CA ALA A 88 7.79 11.99 18.72
C ALA A 88 9.29 12.11 18.39
N LEU A 89 9.91 11.00 17.95
CA LEU A 89 11.31 10.98 17.52
C LEU A 89 11.50 11.76 16.21
N ALA A 90 10.62 11.57 15.23
CA ALA A 90 10.63 12.33 13.98
C ALA A 90 10.46 13.83 14.25
N GLN A 91 9.53 14.22 15.14
CA GLN A 91 9.28 15.62 15.47
C GLN A 91 10.54 16.36 15.94
N GLN A 92 11.31 15.72 16.82
CA GLN A 92 12.56 16.29 17.35
C GLN A 92 13.62 16.51 16.26
N LEU A 93 13.64 15.66 15.23
CA LEU A 93 14.63 15.69 14.15
C LEU A 93 14.23 16.60 12.99
N ILE A 94 12.94 16.60 12.60
CA ILE A 94 12.47 17.23 11.35
C ILE A 94 11.27 18.18 11.49
N ARG A 95 10.75 18.41 12.71
CA ARG A 95 9.69 19.39 13.00
C ARG A 95 8.40 19.21 12.19
N CYS A 96 7.96 17.97 12.02
CA CYS A 96 6.80 17.58 11.24
C CYS A 96 5.43 17.70 11.95
N CYS A 97 5.37 17.87 13.27
CA CYS A 97 4.16 17.93 14.10
C CYS A 97 3.91 19.34 14.65
N THR A 98 2.63 19.71 14.86
CA THR A 98 2.15 20.92 15.56
C THR A 98 1.56 20.58 16.93
N GLU A 99 0.67 19.59 16.98
CA GLU A 99 0.06 19.07 18.21
C GLU A 99 0.37 17.58 18.32
N MET A 100 0.60 17.11 19.55
CA MET A 100 0.82 15.69 19.86
C MET A 100 0.01 15.35 21.11
N PHE A 101 -1.00 14.50 20.95
CA PHE A 101 -1.99 14.15 21.98
C PHE A 101 -1.99 12.63 22.21
N PHE A 102 -0.79 12.09 22.44
CA PHE A 102 -0.53 10.66 22.56
C PHE A 102 -1.33 9.98 23.67
N ASP A 103 -1.54 10.64 24.80
CA ASP A 103 -2.33 10.06 25.90
C ASP A 103 -3.79 9.82 25.51
N GLU A 104 -4.39 10.72 24.74
CA GLU A 104 -5.74 10.54 24.22
C GLU A 104 -5.78 9.42 23.18
N ALA A 105 -4.78 9.36 22.30
CA ALA A 105 -4.65 8.29 21.33
C ALA A 105 -4.55 6.91 21.99
N ILE A 106 -3.72 6.78 23.03
CA ILE A 106 -3.54 5.52 23.78
C ILE A 106 -4.84 5.13 24.49
N ARG A 107 -5.53 6.06 25.17
CA ARG A 107 -6.84 5.77 25.78
C ARG A 107 -7.89 5.36 24.76
N THR A 108 -7.88 5.98 23.58
CA THR A 108 -8.78 5.60 22.47
C THR A 108 -8.48 4.17 22.04
N ALA A 109 -7.20 3.83 21.84
CA ALA A 109 -6.78 2.48 21.48
C ALA A 109 -7.15 1.44 22.56
N GLU A 110 -7.00 1.76 23.85
CA GLU A 110 -7.44 0.89 24.96
C GLU A 110 -8.94 0.61 24.90
N SER A 111 -9.75 1.63 24.58
CA SER A 111 -11.21 1.45 24.45
C SER A 111 -11.60 0.59 23.25
N LEU A 112 -10.82 0.65 22.16
CA LEU A 112 -11.03 -0.17 20.96
C LEU A 112 -10.68 -1.63 21.23
N ASP A 113 -9.55 -1.88 21.89
CA ASP A 113 -9.14 -3.23 22.31
C ASP A 113 -10.17 -3.85 23.28
N GLU A 114 -10.68 -3.10 24.24
CA GLU A 114 -11.72 -3.57 25.17
C GLU A 114 -13.06 -3.81 24.44
N HIS A 115 -13.44 -2.96 23.49
CA HIS A 115 -14.61 -3.19 22.65
C HIS A 115 -14.51 -4.49 21.86
N LEU A 116 -13.37 -4.73 21.20
CA LEU A 116 -13.12 -5.96 20.46
C LEU A 116 -13.18 -7.18 21.37
N LYS A 117 -12.54 -7.10 22.55
CA LYS A 117 -12.53 -8.19 23.54
C LYS A 117 -13.91 -8.52 24.10
N THR A 118 -14.73 -7.51 24.38
CA THR A 118 -16.06 -7.71 25.01
C THR A 118 -17.15 -8.07 24.02
N THR A 119 -17.07 -7.59 22.77
CA THR A 119 -18.11 -7.79 21.76
C THR A 119 -17.74 -8.79 20.67
N GLY A 120 -16.45 -9.11 20.52
CA GLY A 120 -15.92 -9.90 19.42
C GLY A 120 -15.98 -9.19 18.06
N LYS A 121 -16.24 -7.88 18.03
CA LYS A 121 -16.41 -7.10 16.79
C LYS A 121 -15.55 -5.85 16.80
N VAL A 122 -15.11 -5.45 15.61
CA VAL A 122 -14.47 -4.15 15.38
C VAL A 122 -15.53 -3.04 15.34
N VAL A 123 -15.14 -1.82 15.75
CA VAL A 123 -16.00 -0.62 15.69
C VAL A 123 -16.32 -0.23 14.24
N GLY A 124 -15.36 -0.40 13.34
CA GLY A 124 -15.48 -0.05 11.94
C GLY A 124 -14.27 -0.52 11.11
N PRO A 125 -14.25 -0.23 9.80
CA PRO A 125 -13.22 -0.68 8.88
C PRO A 125 -11.82 -0.11 9.18
N LEU A 126 -11.72 0.98 9.95
CA LEU A 126 -10.45 1.60 10.33
C LEU A 126 -10.06 1.33 11.79
N HIS A 127 -10.66 0.33 12.43
CA HIS A 127 -10.46 0.00 13.85
C HIS A 127 -8.98 -0.11 14.25
N GLY A 128 -8.55 0.78 15.13
CA GLY A 128 -7.21 0.84 15.71
C GLY A 128 -6.17 1.51 14.82
N LEU A 129 -6.49 1.92 13.59
CA LEU A 129 -5.52 2.47 12.64
C LEU A 129 -5.06 3.88 13.07
N PRO A 130 -3.74 4.10 13.28
CA PRO A 130 -3.24 5.44 13.58
C PRO A 130 -3.27 6.34 12.35
N VAL A 131 -3.89 7.51 12.47
CA VAL A 131 -4.02 8.48 11.37
C VAL A 131 -3.52 9.85 11.81
N SER A 132 -2.62 10.45 11.02
CA SER A 132 -2.18 11.84 11.20
C SER A 132 -3.02 12.80 10.35
N VAL A 133 -3.27 14.00 10.87
CA VAL A 133 -4.04 15.03 10.16
C VAL A 133 -3.30 16.36 10.13
N LYS A 134 -3.38 17.07 9.01
CA LYS A 134 -2.78 18.39 8.85
C LYS A 134 -3.32 19.41 9.86
N ASP A 135 -2.49 20.40 10.27
CA ASP A 135 -2.90 21.55 11.11
C ASP A 135 -3.83 22.56 10.41
N GLY A 136 -4.87 22.05 9.76
CA GLY A 136 -6.04 22.78 9.30
C GLY A 136 -7.35 22.03 9.51
N PHE A 137 -7.30 20.80 9.99
CA PHE A 137 -8.47 20.07 10.47
C PHE A 137 -8.65 20.31 11.96
N ASP A 138 -9.88 20.65 12.35
CA ASP A 138 -10.24 20.76 13.75
C ASP A 138 -10.29 19.38 14.40
N VAL A 139 -9.51 19.23 15.47
CA VAL A 139 -9.53 18.08 16.38
C VAL A 139 -9.89 18.63 17.74
N LYS A 140 -11.00 18.16 18.31
CA LYS A 140 -11.54 18.65 19.57
C LYS A 140 -10.47 18.69 20.66
N GLY A 141 -10.35 19.84 21.32
CA GLY A 141 -9.38 20.05 22.39
C GLY A 141 -7.96 20.42 21.93
N GLN A 142 -7.68 20.38 20.62
CA GLN A 142 -6.39 20.76 20.04
C GLN A 142 -6.49 22.09 19.30
N ASP A 143 -5.41 22.88 19.31
CA ASP A 143 -5.35 24.12 18.52
C ASP A 143 -5.32 23.80 17.02
N SER A 144 -5.91 24.67 16.20
CA SER A 144 -5.75 24.71 14.74
C SER A 144 -5.11 26.03 14.34
N THR A 145 -3.78 26.08 14.38
CA THR A 145 -3.08 27.38 14.33
C THR A 145 -3.03 27.98 12.94
N LEU A 146 -3.03 27.15 11.89
CA LEU A 146 -2.86 27.57 10.49
C LEU A 146 -1.58 28.41 10.26
N GLY A 147 -0.59 28.30 11.16
CA GLY A 147 0.63 29.11 11.20
C GLY A 147 0.45 30.56 11.69
N TRP A 148 -0.70 30.89 12.29
CA TRP A 148 -1.04 32.23 12.82
C TRP A 148 -0.94 32.28 14.34
N VAL A 149 -0.09 33.17 14.88
CA VAL A 149 0.06 33.36 16.34
C VAL A 149 -1.26 33.78 17.00
N SER A 150 -2.14 34.46 16.27
CA SER A 150 -3.48 34.83 16.77
C SER A 150 -4.35 33.63 17.12
N GLU A 151 -4.06 32.44 16.59
CA GLU A 151 -4.84 31.21 16.80
C GLU A 151 -4.26 30.28 17.88
N ILE A 152 -3.16 30.67 18.53
CA ILE A 152 -2.58 29.91 19.64
C ILE A 152 -3.52 29.98 20.86
N GLY A 153 -3.74 28.83 21.52
CA GLY A 153 -4.54 28.75 22.75
C GLY A 153 -6.05 28.85 22.48
N LYS A 154 -6.48 28.46 21.28
CA LYS A 154 -7.87 28.39 20.85
C LYS A 154 -8.19 26.97 20.40
N PRO A 155 -8.30 26.02 21.36
CA PRO A 155 -8.58 24.64 21.01
C PRO A 155 -9.95 24.52 20.34
N ALA A 156 -10.05 23.65 19.34
CA ALA A 156 -11.31 23.38 18.67
C ALA A 156 -12.35 22.81 19.66
N LYS A 157 -13.58 23.28 19.54
CA LYS A 157 -14.69 22.86 20.42
C LYS A 157 -15.29 21.51 20.00
N GLU A 158 -15.17 21.19 18.72
CA GLU A 158 -15.68 20.00 18.08
C GLU A 158 -14.68 19.51 17.03
N ASP A 159 -14.82 18.25 16.66
CA ASP A 159 -14.08 17.65 15.56
C ASP A 159 -14.63 18.18 14.23
N ALA A 160 -13.77 18.40 13.24
CA ALA A 160 -14.21 18.56 11.86
C ALA A 160 -14.91 17.26 11.40
N VAL A 161 -15.82 17.37 10.42
CA VAL A 161 -16.59 16.20 9.91
C VAL A 161 -15.67 15.05 9.51
N LEU A 162 -14.56 15.34 8.84
CA LEU A 162 -13.55 14.35 8.48
C LEU A 162 -13.03 13.57 9.71
N VAL A 163 -12.68 14.29 10.78
CA VAL A 163 -12.12 13.70 12.01
C VAL A 163 -13.16 12.88 12.75
N ASP A 164 -14.38 13.39 12.87
CA ASP A 164 -15.49 12.69 13.50
C ASP A 164 -15.80 11.36 12.77
N VAL A 165 -15.88 11.39 11.43
CA VAL A 165 -16.10 10.15 10.66
C VAL A 165 -14.96 9.15 10.86
N LEU A 166 -13.69 9.58 10.84
CA LEU A 166 -12.56 8.69 11.09
C LEU A 166 -12.65 8.00 12.46
N ARG A 167 -12.99 8.76 13.51
CA ARG A 167 -13.18 8.21 14.86
C ARG A 167 -14.33 7.20 14.90
N ARG A 168 -15.46 7.49 14.23
CA ARG A 168 -16.60 6.56 14.13
C ARG A 168 -16.27 5.28 13.37
N GLN A 169 -15.35 5.34 12.42
CA GLN A 169 -14.83 4.16 11.73
C GLN A 169 -13.75 3.42 12.53
N GLY A 170 -13.42 3.90 13.74
CA GLY A 170 -12.49 3.27 14.67
C GLY A 170 -11.03 3.70 14.52
N ALA A 171 -10.72 4.72 13.74
CA ALA A 171 -9.36 5.23 13.60
C ALA A 171 -8.89 5.97 14.87
N VAL A 172 -7.57 5.96 15.11
CA VAL A 172 -6.92 6.59 16.25
C VAL A 172 -6.11 7.78 15.77
N LEU A 173 -6.58 9.00 16.06
CA LEU A 173 -5.80 10.22 15.80
C LEU A 173 -4.85 10.49 16.96
N TYR A 174 -3.64 10.95 16.65
CA TYR A 174 -2.59 11.11 17.66
C TYR A 174 -1.70 12.36 17.48
N VAL A 175 -1.66 12.94 16.28
CA VAL A 175 -0.91 14.17 15.99
C VAL A 175 -1.63 15.05 14.98
N LYS A 176 -1.32 16.34 15.07
CA LYS A 176 -1.51 17.29 13.97
C LYS A 176 -0.17 17.67 13.35
N THR A 177 -0.12 17.87 12.03
CA THR A 177 1.16 18.06 11.32
C THR A 177 1.41 19.46 10.79
N ASN A 178 2.69 19.82 10.69
CA ASN A 178 3.21 21.14 10.38
C ASN A 178 2.91 21.58 8.94
N ILE A 179 2.79 22.89 8.77
CA ILE A 179 2.26 23.56 7.58
C ILE A 179 2.98 24.90 7.36
N PRO A 180 2.89 25.50 6.16
CA PRO A 180 3.24 26.90 5.99
C PRO A 180 2.19 27.83 6.61
N GLN A 181 2.63 29.04 7.00
CA GLN A 181 1.69 30.13 7.31
C GLN A 181 0.75 30.33 6.11
N SER A 182 -0.54 30.53 6.36
CA SER A 182 -1.59 30.71 5.35
C SER A 182 -1.93 29.51 4.46
N LEU A 183 -1.18 28.40 4.54
CA LEU A 183 -1.28 27.23 3.64
C LEU A 183 -0.87 27.48 2.18
N MET A 184 -0.39 28.68 1.81
CA MET A 184 -0.17 29.06 0.40
C MET A 184 1.32 29.05 0.04
N MET A 185 1.91 27.86 0.07
CA MET A 185 3.33 27.63 -0.25
C MET A 185 3.61 26.15 -0.49
N SER A 186 4.52 25.87 -1.42
CA SER A 186 5.04 24.51 -1.69
C SER A 186 6.18 24.09 -0.75
N ASP A 187 6.27 24.70 0.44
CA ASP A 187 7.13 24.34 1.57
C ASP A 187 6.33 24.50 2.87
N SER A 188 6.88 24.09 4.02
CA SER A 188 6.19 24.09 5.32
C SER A 188 6.99 24.81 6.39
N TYR A 189 6.91 26.15 6.34
CA TYR A 189 7.46 27.04 7.35
C TYR A 189 6.40 28.00 7.89
N ASN A 190 6.34 28.11 9.22
CA ASN A 190 5.61 29.16 9.90
C ASN A 190 6.40 29.70 11.11
N HIS A 191 6.00 30.85 11.62
CA HIS A 191 6.66 31.51 12.74
C HIS A 191 6.54 30.75 14.07
N ILE A 192 5.52 29.90 14.23
CA ILE A 192 5.23 29.14 15.43
C ILE A 192 6.13 27.91 15.50
N PHE A 193 5.97 26.95 14.59
CA PHE A 193 6.61 25.63 14.63
C PHE A 193 7.92 25.55 13.82
N LYS A 194 8.26 26.61 13.09
CA LYS A 194 9.44 26.70 12.23
C LYS A 194 9.38 25.71 11.06
N GLN A 195 10.53 25.48 10.45
CA GLN A 195 10.69 24.71 9.22
C GLN A 195 10.53 23.21 9.48
N SER A 196 9.57 22.59 8.79
CA SER A 196 9.57 21.14 8.54
C SER A 196 10.53 20.83 7.38
N VAL A 197 11.33 19.77 7.51
CA VAL A 197 12.32 19.37 6.49
C VAL A 197 12.09 17.93 6.02
N ASN A 198 12.71 17.58 4.90
CA ASN A 198 12.53 16.29 4.26
C ASN A 198 13.05 15.12 5.14
N ALA A 199 12.32 13.99 5.17
CA ALA A 199 12.68 12.83 5.97
C ALA A 199 13.92 12.07 5.43
N TYR A 200 14.17 12.15 4.13
CA TYR A 200 15.30 11.49 3.45
C TYR A 200 16.54 12.37 3.40
N HIS A 201 16.38 13.70 3.44
CA HIS A 201 17.47 14.67 3.36
C HIS A 201 17.16 15.97 4.11
N ASN A 202 17.67 16.14 5.33
CA ASN A 202 17.31 17.26 6.21
C ASN A 202 17.69 18.68 5.71
N GLU A 203 18.54 18.79 4.69
CA GLU A 203 18.82 20.07 3.99
C GLU A 203 17.82 20.40 2.87
N LEU A 204 16.80 19.58 2.63
CA LEU A 204 15.76 19.79 1.63
C LEU A 204 14.42 20.12 2.28
N ILE A 205 13.60 20.90 1.58
CA ILE A 205 12.22 21.18 1.97
C ILE A 205 11.39 19.90 2.09
N SER A 206 10.41 19.89 2.99
CA SER A 206 9.44 18.78 3.09
C SER A 206 8.36 18.83 2.01
N GLY A 207 8.28 19.93 1.26
CA GLY A 207 7.12 20.25 0.44
C GLY A 207 6.05 20.97 1.23
N GLY A 208 4.96 21.31 0.54
CA GLY A 208 3.88 22.06 1.16
C GLY A 208 2.64 22.13 0.27
N SER A 209 1.49 22.48 0.86
CA SER A 209 1.36 22.93 2.25
C SER A 209 1.17 21.81 3.27
N SER A 210 1.07 20.54 2.87
CA SER A 210 0.99 19.38 3.78
C SER A 210 2.37 18.76 4.05
N GLY A 211 3.41 19.57 4.21
CA GLY A 211 4.78 19.07 4.34
C GLY A 211 5.06 18.35 5.64
N GLY A 212 4.35 18.69 6.73
CA GLY A 212 4.39 17.91 7.96
C GLY A 212 3.86 16.49 7.78
N GLU A 213 2.73 16.31 7.08
CA GLU A 213 2.23 14.98 6.69
C GLU A 213 3.26 14.21 5.86
N GLY A 214 3.75 14.82 4.78
CA GLY A 214 4.75 14.19 3.92
C GLY A 214 5.99 13.77 4.71
N ALA A 215 6.55 14.64 5.53
CA ALA A 215 7.73 14.36 6.34
C ALA A 215 7.48 13.27 7.39
N LEU A 216 6.33 13.31 8.07
CA LEU A 216 5.98 12.32 9.10
C LEU A 216 5.75 10.93 8.49
N VAL A 217 4.95 10.84 7.42
CA VAL A 217 4.70 9.60 6.68
C VAL A 217 6.00 9.10 6.06
N GLY A 218 6.82 9.96 5.46
CA GLY A 218 8.14 9.63 4.92
C GLY A 218 9.10 9.06 5.98
N ALA A 219 9.04 9.58 7.20
CA ALA A 219 9.78 9.04 8.35
C ALA A 219 9.17 7.75 8.96
N ARG A 220 8.04 7.28 8.41
CA ARG A 220 7.16 6.20 8.91
C ARG A 220 6.59 6.47 10.31
N GLY A 221 6.55 7.73 10.71
CA GLY A 221 5.87 8.14 11.94
C GLY A 221 4.35 8.06 11.83
N SER A 222 3.81 7.89 10.61
CA SER A 222 2.40 7.63 10.31
C SER A 222 2.29 6.63 9.16
N ILE A 223 1.24 5.79 9.17
CA ILE A 223 0.95 4.86 8.07
C ILE A 223 0.14 5.54 6.95
N VAL A 224 -0.76 6.45 7.34
CA VAL A 224 -1.53 7.30 6.42
C VAL A 224 -1.74 8.66 7.05
N GLY A 225 -1.50 9.69 6.24
CA GLY A 225 -1.67 11.09 6.61
C GLY A 225 -2.74 11.76 5.76
N ILE A 226 -3.41 12.77 6.30
CA ILE A 226 -4.46 13.50 5.56
C ILE A 226 -4.04 14.95 5.40
N GLY A 227 -3.78 15.30 4.14
CA GLY A 227 -3.44 16.64 3.72
C GLY A 227 -4.61 17.36 3.05
N THR A 228 -4.28 18.53 2.52
CA THR A 228 -5.19 19.37 1.77
C THR A 228 -4.56 19.86 0.48
N ASP A 229 -5.33 19.99 -0.61
CA ASP A 229 -4.83 20.33 -1.94
C ASP A 229 -5.75 21.33 -2.68
N ILE A 230 -5.15 22.40 -3.22
CA ILE A 230 -5.76 23.36 -4.16
C ILE A 230 -4.80 23.67 -5.33
N GLY A 231 -3.59 23.11 -5.28
CA GLY A 231 -2.45 23.57 -6.06
C GLY A 231 -1.21 22.69 -5.90
N GLY A 232 -1.40 21.41 -5.54
CA GLY A 232 -0.35 20.44 -5.30
C GLY A 232 -0.06 20.14 -3.83
N SER A 233 -0.83 20.67 -2.89
CA SER A 233 -0.47 20.61 -1.46
C SER A 233 -0.56 19.22 -0.80
N VAL A 234 -1.13 18.20 -1.47
CA VAL A 234 -0.97 16.77 -1.10
C VAL A 234 0.12 16.13 -1.96
N ARG A 235 0.11 16.42 -3.26
CA ARG A 235 0.96 15.73 -4.26
C ARG A 235 2.43 16.15 -4.22
N ILE A 236 2.73 17.43 -4.03
CA ILE A 236 4.11 17.95 -3.91
C ILE A 236 4.82 17.37 -2.68
N PRO A 237 4.26 17.44 -1.45
CA PRO A 237 4.91 16.81 -0.31
C PRO A 237 4.96 15.28 -0.41
N ALA A 238 4.00 14.62 -1.08
CA ALA A 238 4.13 13.20 -1.40
C ALA A 238 5.33 12.96 -2.33
N SER A 239 5.46 13.77 -3.39
CA SER A 239 6.53 13.70 -4.37
C SER A 239 7.92 13.77 -3.80
N LEU A 240 8.14 14.74 -2.91
CA LEU A 240 9.43 14.95 -2.28
C LEU A 240 9.81 13.85 -1.28
N GLN A 241 8.87 12.99 -0.90
CA GLN A 241 9.03 11.94 0.11
C GLN A 241 8.89 10.52 -0.48
N GLY A 242 8.60 10.38 -1.78
CA GLY A 242 8.42 9.08 -2.43
C GLY A 242 7.16 8.35 -1.96
N LEU A 243 6.05 9.08 -1.85
CA LEU A 243 4.77 8.62 -1.31
C LEU A 243 3.68 8.67 -2.40
N TYR A 244 2.66 7.84 -2.26
CA TYR A 244 1.41 8.04 -2.96
C TYR A 244 0.66 9.22 -2.34
N GLY A 245 0.23 10.17 -3.17
CA GLY A 245 -0.59 11.30 -2.76
C GLY A 245 -1.80 11.47 -3.67
N LEU A 246 -3.02 11.35 -3.13
CA LEU A 246 -4.25 11.50 -3.90
C LEU A 246 -4.88 12.87 -3.71
N ASN A 247 -5.04 13.60 -4.80
CA ASN A 247 -5.96 14.73 -4.94
C ASN A 247 -7.25 14.18 -5.56
N PRO A 248 -8.29 13.83 -4.77
CA PRO A 248 -9.54 13.36 -5.34
C PRO A 248 -10.28 14.50 -6.04
N THR A 249 -11.32 14.17 -6.82
CA THR A 249 -12.32 15.16 -7.24
C THR A 249 -12.86 15.91 -6.02
N SER A 250 -13.15 17.20 -6.20
CA SER A 250 -13.73 18.02 -5.13
C SER A 250 -15.00 17.39 -4.57
N ARG A 251 -15.22 17.63 -3.27
CA ARG A 251 -16.39 17.12 -2.53
C ARG A 251 -16.47 15.59 -2.43
N ARG A 252 -15.41 14.85 -2.75
CA ARG A 252 -15.37 13.39 -2.63
C ARG A 252 -15.31 12.92 -1.18
N ILE A 253 -14.49 13.58 -0.37
CA ILE A 253 -14.43 13.39 1.09
C ILE A 253 -14.59 14.76 1.76
N PRO A 254 -15.00 14.78 3.04
CA PRO A 254 -15.11 16.00 3.82
C PRO A 254 -13.88 16.88 3.76
N TRP A 255 -14.09 18.17 3.59
CA TRP A 255 -13.01 19.15 3.41
C TRP A 255 -13.00 20.23 4.50
N GLU A 256 -14.09 20.42 5.23
CA GLU A 256 -14.25 21.56 6.14
C GLU A 256 -13.03 21.77 7.05
N LYS A 257 -12.44 22.96 6.93
CA LYS A 257 -11.18 23.36 7.59
C LYS A 257 -11.44 24.49 8.57
N SER A 258 -10.54 24.63 9.54
CA SER A 258 -10.53 25.78 10.44
C SER A 258 -10.31 27.09 9.65
N GLY A 259 -11.00 28.16 10.05
CA GLY A 259 -10.70 29.52 9.60
C GLY A 259 -11.31 29.98 8.26
N SER A 260 -12.42 29.37 7.80
CA SER A 260 -13.39 29.90 6.81
C SER A 260 -12.79 30.72 5.64
N ARG A 261 -11.94 30.09 4.81
CA ARG A 261 -11.55 30.66 3.50
C ARG A 261 -12.09 29.78 2.39
N GLU A 262 -13.12 30.30 1.73
CA GLU A 262 -13.61 29.80 0.44
C GLU A 262 -12.81 30.44 -0.69
N TYR A 263 -12.44 29.62 -1.67
CA TYR A 263 -11.76 30.04 -2.88
C TYR A 263 -12.68 29.83 -4.07
N ILE A 264 -12.46 30.59 -5.15
CA ILE A 264 -13.19 30.36 -6.41
C ILE A 264 -12.84 28.97 -6.98
N VAL A 265 -11.58 28.54 -6.83
CA VAL A 265 -11.12 27.19 -7.16
C VAL A 265 -11.37 26.26 -5.96
N PRO A 266 -12.07 25.12 -6.14
CA PRO A 266 -12.35 24.23 -5.03
C PRO A 266 -11.06 23.59 -4.49
N SER A 267 -11.00 23.44 -3.18
CA SER A 267 -9.95 22.68 -2.50
C SER A 267 -10.45 21.30 -2.10
N VAL A 268 -9.54 20.36 -1.87
CA VAL A 268 -9.88 18.95 -1.57
C VAL A 268 -9.00 18.39 -0.46
N ALA A 269 -9.54 17.50 0.37
CA ALA A 269 -8.75 16.71 1.31
C ALA A 269 -8.29 15.43 0.62
N GLY A 270 -7.13 14.90 1.01
CA GLY A 270 -6.56 13.72 0.35
C GLY A 270 -5.49 13.00 1.16
N PRO A 271 -5.38 11.66 1.03
CA PRO A 271 -4.40 10.86 1.76
C PRO A 271 -2.99 10.92 1.16
N LEU A 272 -2.00 10.75 2.04
CA LEU A 272 -0.59 10.48 1.74
C LEU A 272 -0.17 9.16 2.42
N CYS A 273 0.43 8.22 1.67
CA CYS A 273 0.87 6.93 2.21
C CYS A 273 1.98 6.28 1.36
N HIS A 274 2.54 5.16 1.80
CA HIS A 274 3.66 4.49 1.11
C HIS A 274 3.25 3.47 0.05
N ASP A 275 1.96 3.12 0.02
CA ASP A 275 1.44 2.06 -0.83
C ASP A 275 0.01 2.37 -1.27
N LEU A 276 -0.31 1.93 -2.49
CA LEU A 276 -1.63 2.11 -3.06
C LEU A 276 -2.72 1.36 -2.28
N SER A 277 -2.41 0.18 -1.73
CA SER A 277 -3.40 -0.58 -0.93
C SER A 277 -3.85 0.18 0.32
N THR A 278 -2.96 0.89 1.00
CA THR A 278 -3.31 1.78 2.12
C THR A 278 -4.19 2.92 1.68
N LEU A 279 -3.90 3.54 0.53
CA LEU A 279 -4.73 4.60 -0.04
C LEU A 279 -6.15 4.11 -0.29
N GLU A 280 -6.31 2.97 -0.96
CA GLU A 280 -7.62 2.36 -1.23
C GLU A 280 -8.35 1.97 0.06
N THR A 281 -7.65 1.33 0.99
CA THR A 281 -8.19 0.94 2.31
C THR A 281 -8.69 2.15 3.09
N PHE A 282 -7.91 3.24 3.07
CA PHE A 282 -8.26 4.48 3.74
C PHE A 282 -9.48 5.14 3.09
N MET A 283 -9.49 5.28 1.75
CA MET A 283 -10.60 5.89 1.03
C MET A 283 -11.90 5.08 1.18
N GLU A 284 -11.82 3.76 1.13
CA GLU A 284 -12.95 2.86 1.39
C GLU A 284 -13.47 3.05 2.82
N GLY A 285 -12.59 3.02 3.83
CA GLY A 285 -13.00 3.20 5.23
C GLY A 285 -13.61 4.58 5.49
N MET A 286 -13.05 5.64 4.93
CA MET A 286 -13.56 7.01 5.06
C MET A 286 -14.98 7.14 4.45
N LEU A 287 -15.21 6.56 3.27
CA LEU A 287 -16.51 6.64 2.59
C LEU A 287 -17.55 5.66 3.16
N ALA A 288 -17.12 4.57 3.80
CA ALA A 288 -18.00 3.66 4.53
C ALA A 288 -18.68 4.34 5.74
N GLY A 289 -18.10 5.44 6.24
CA GLY A 289 -18.72 6.28 7.26
C GLY A 289 -19.81 7.24 6.76
N GLU A 290 -20.19 7.15 5.49
CA GLU A 290 -21.24 7.95 4.85
C GLU A 290 -21.11 9.47 5.14
N PRO A 291 -19.95 10.08 4.89
CA PRO A 291 -19.67 11.47 5.29
C PRO A 291 -20.65 12.51 4.73
N TRP A 292 -21.31 12.19 3.62
CA TRP A 292 -22.36 13.01 3.00
C TRP A 292 -23.60 13.21 3.88
N LEU A 293 -23.78 12.42 4.95
CA LEU A 293 -24.82 12.64 5.95
C LEU A 293 -24.48 13.77 6.94
N TYR A 294 -23.22 14.20 6.97
CA TYR A 294 -22.70 15.15 7.97
C TYR A 294 -22.14 16.44 7.34
N GLU A 295 -21.66 16.39 6.09
CA GLU A 295 -21.25 17.57 5.34
C GLU A 295 -22.06 17.72 4.06
N ALA A 296 -22.86 18.79 3.97
CA ALA A 296 -23.86 19.00 2.92
C ALA A 296 -23.31 19.06 1.48
N VAL A 297 -22.04 19.43 1.33
CA VAL A 297 -21.42 19.53 0.00
C VAL A 297 -20.82 18.22 -0.48
N THR A 298 -20.61 17.24 0.41
CA THR A 298 -19.99 15.96 0.07
C THR A 298 -20.92 15.12 -0.79
N VAL A 299 -20.40 14.59 -1.90
CA VAL A 299 -21.20 13.82 -2.86
C VAL A 299 -21.47 12.42 -2.27
N PRO A 300 -22.72 11.92 -2.29
CA PRO A 300 -23.09 10.62 -1.73
C PRO A 300 -22.66 9.46 -2.64
N LEU A 301 -21.36 9.26 -2.77
CA LEU A 301 -20.75 8.22 -3.60
C LEU A 301 -19.89 7.29 -2.74
N PRO A 302 -20.32 6.02 -2.52
CA PRO A 302 -19.49 5.03 -1.86
C PRO A 302 -18.27 4.69 -2.71
N TRP A 303 -17.28 4.02 -2.11
CA TRP A 303 -16.13 3.50 -2.84
C TRP A 303 -16.54 2.34 -3.77
N ARG A 304 -16.38 2.50 -5.08
CA ARG A 304 -16.79 1.50 -6.08
C ARG A 304 -15.60 0.69 -6.60
N LYS A 305 -15.28 -0.41 -5.90
CA LYS A 305 -14.21 -1.34 -6.27
C LYS A 305 -14.33 -1.92 -7.68
N GLN A 306 -15.55 -2.05 -8.20
CA GLN A 306 -15.78 -2.57 -9.55
C GLN A 306 -15.26 -1.62 -10.65
N LEU A 307 -15.15 -0.31 -10.38
CA LEU A 307 -14.52 0.62 -11.32
C LEU A 307 -13.00 0.53 -11.29
N ALA A 308 -12.45 -0.19 -10.31
CA ALA A 308 -11.04 -0.47 -10.18
C ALA A 308 -10.58 -1.61 -11.08
N GLU A 309 -11.50 -2.39 -11.66
CA GLU A 309 -11.15 -3.50 -12.54
C GLU A 309 -10.45 -3.01 -13.83
N PRO A 310 -9.37 -3.68 -14.26
CA PRO A 310 -8.67 -3.30 -15.47
C PRO A 310 -9.61 -3.46 -16.67
N PRO A 311 -9.68 -2.46 -17.58
CA PRO A 311 -10.53 -2.58 -18.75
C PRO A 311 -10.00 -3.66 -19.69
N ASN A 312 -10.90 -4.41 -20.34
CA ASN A 312 -10.57 -5.44 -21.33
C ASN A 312 -10.07 -4.86 -22.69
N ARG A 313 -9.51 -3.65 -22.69
CA ARG A 313 -8.96 -2.98 -23.87
C ARG A 313 -7.70 -2.19 -23.49
N PRO A 314 -6.78 -1.96 -24.44
CA PRO A 314 -5.74 -0.97 -24.27
C PRO A 314 -6.30 0.38 -23.82
N LEU A 315 -5.62 0.98 -22.84
CA LEU A 315 -5.86 2.36 -22.43
C LEU A 315 -5.25 3.32 -23.44
N ARG A 316 -5.91 4.46 -23.64
CA ARG A 316 -5.39 5.60 -24.39
C ARG A 316 -4.90 6.67 -23.43
N ILE A 317 -3.59 6.79 -23.30
CA ILE A 317 -2.92 7.57 -22.25
C ILE A 317 -2.16 8.73 -22.90
N GLY A 318 -2.52 9.96 -22.54
CA GLY A 318 -1.74 11.13 -22.94
C GLY A 318 -0.56 11.34 -22.00
N TYR A 319 0.53 11.95 -22.47
CA TYR A 319 1.61 12.38 -21.59
C TYR A 319 2.19 13.74 -22.00
N TYR A 320 2.75 14.49 -21.04
CA TYR A 320 3.56 15.67 -21.34
C TYR A 320 4.64 15.85 -20.27
N VAL A 321 5.76 16.47 -20.64
CA VAL A 321 6.86 16.80 -19.73
C VAL A 321 7.21 18.29 -19.73
N ASP A 322 6.63 19.06 -20.66
CA ASP A 322 6.81 20.50 -20.77
C ASP A 322 5.43 21.11 -21.00
N ASP A 323 5.01 22.00 -20.10
CA ASP A 323 3.72 22.69 -20.21
C ASP A 323 3.80 23.98 -21.01
N GLY A 324 4.97 24.30 -21.57
CA GLY A 324 5.23 25.53 -22.32
C GLY A 324 5.51 26.74 -21.42
N TYR A 325 5.33 26.64 -20.11
CA TYR A 325 5.51 27.72 -19.15
C TYR A 325 6.80 27.56 -18.33
N VAL A 326 6.99 26.42 -17.66
CA VAL A 326 8.24 26.08 -16.94
C VAL A 326 8.72 24.72 -17.38
N ARG A 327 9.98 24.63 -17.82
CA ARG A 327 10.57 23.34 -18.18
C ARG A 327 10.90 22.56 -16.92
N VAL A 328 10.53 21.27 -16.86
CA VAL A 328 10.89 20.42 -15.73
C VAL A 328 12.38 20.06 -15.68
N GLN A 329 12.89 19.89 -14.47
CA GLN A 329 14.24 19.42 -14.23
C GLN A 329 14.43 17.99 -14.79
N PRO A 330 15.66 17.64 -15.23
CA PRO A 330 15.99 16.37 -15.87
C PRO A 330 15.36 15.10 -15.28
N PRO A 331 15.35 14.89 -13.95
CA PRO A 331 14.84 13.63 -13.40
C PRO A 331 13.33 13.45 -13.58
N HIS A 332 12.54 14.54 -13.61
CA HIS A 332 11.09 14.47 -13.83
C HIS A 332 10.74 14.10 -15.27
N GLU A 333 11.45 14.69 -16.23
CA GLU A 333 11.28 14.34 -17.65
C GLU A 333 11.57 12.85 -17.85
N LEU A 334 12.66 12.35 -17.27
CA LEU A 334 12.99 10.93 -17.33
C LEU A 334 11.97 10.02 -16.64
N ALA A 335 11.42 10.43 -15.50
CA ALA A 335 10.40 9.65 -14.80
C ALA A 335 9.16 9.42 -15.67
N VAL A 336 8.68 10.48 -16.31
CA VAL A 336 7.54 10.41 -17.22
C VAL A 336 7.89 9.59 -18.46
N MET A 337 9.06 9.79 -19.06
CA MET A 337 9.45 9.02 -20.26
C MET A 337 9.64 7.53 -19.96
N ARG A 338 10.15 7.17 -18.78
CA ARG A 338 10.22 5.79 -18.29
C ARG A 338 8.82 5.18 -18.14
N ALA A 339 7.86 5.93 -17.58
CA ALA A 339 6.46 5.51 -17.51
C ALA A 339 5.84 5.31 -18.91
N VAL A 340 6.07 6.26 -19.83
CA VAL A 340 5.60 6.18 -21.22
C VAL A 340 6.12 4.95 -21.93
N GLU A 341 7.41 4.65 -21.81
CA GLU A 341 8.01 3.46 -22.42
C GLU A 341 7.40 2.17 -21.86
N ALA A 342 7.26 2.10 -20.52
CA ALA A 342 6.69 0.93 -19.87
C ALA A 342 5.22 0.68 -20.27
N LEU A 343 4.43 1.74 -20.44
CA LEU A 343 3.03 1.64 -20.86
C LEU A 343 2.87 1.27 -22.33
N LYS A 344 3.71 1.81 -23.21
CA LYS A 344 3.77 1.37 -24.62
C LYS A 344 4.13 -0.12 -24.70
N LYS A 345 5.10 -0.57 -23.90
CA LYS A 345 5.50 -1.98 -23.83
C LYS A 345 4.38 -2.87 -23.30
N ALA A 346 3.53 -2.36 -22.41
CA ALA A 346 2.33 -3.04 -21.91
C ALA A 346 1.16 -3.07 -22.93
N GLY A 347 1.35 -2.50 -24.13
CA GLY A 347 0.34 -2.53 -25.19
C GLY A 347 -0.69 -1.40 -25.12
N HIS A 348 -0.46 -0.36 -24.32
CA HIS A 348 -1.31 0.82 -24.27
C HIS A 348 -1.00 1.80 -25.40
N ASP A 349 -2.03 2.57 -25.81
CA ASP A 349 -1.92 3.64 -26.79
C ASP A 349 -1.46 4.92 -26.08
N VAL A 350 -0.16 5.23 -26.16
CA VAL A 350 0.44 6.36 -25.43
C VAL A 350 0.88 7.45 -26.39
N PHE A 351 0.35 8.67 -26.22
CA PHE A 351 0.55 9.79 -27.14
C PHE A 351 0.88 11.11 -26.41
N GLU A 352 1.59 12.03 -27.08
CA GLU A 352 1.91 13.33 -26.47
C GLU A 352 0.66 14.20 -26.39
N TRP A 353 0.34 14.67 -25.18
CA TRP A 353 -0.82 15.51 -24.90
C TRP A 353 -0.47 16.98 -25.15
N SER A 354 -1.35 17.69 -25.87
CA SER A 354 -1.16 19.12 -26.09
C SER A 354 -1.36 19.91 -24.79
N THR A 355 -0.38 20.72 -24.42
CA THR A 355 -0.40 21.61 -23.25
C THR A 355 -0.89 23.02 -23.59
N GLU A 356 -1.52 23.19 -24.75
CA GLU A 356 -2.14 24.45 -25.17
C GLU A 356 -3.09 25.00 -24.10
N GLU A 357 -2.93 26.28 -23.77
CA GLU A 357 -3.66 27.04 -22.73
C GLU A 357 -3.42 26.59 -21.28
N HIS A 358 -2.38 25.80 -20.98
CA HIS A 358 -2.00 25.51 -19.60
C HIS A 358 -1.47 26.77 -18.86
N ASP A 359 -0.84 27.69 -19.59
CA ASP A 359 -0.45 29.01 -19.10
C ASP A 359 -1.66 29.87 -18.70
N TYR A 360 -2.66 29.97 -19.58
CA TYR A 360 -3.92 30.67 -19.30
C TYR A 360 -4.66 30.04 -18.12
N ALA A 361 -4.63 28.72 -18.00
CA ALA A 361 -5.21 28.02 -16.86
C ALA A 361 -4.49 28.34 -15.55
N TYR A 362 -3.16 28.42 -15.55
CA TYR A 362 -2.39 28.88 -14.40
C TYR A 362 -2.75 30.33 -14.01
N GLU A 363 -2.92 31.23 -14.99
CA GLU A 363 -3.38 32.60 -14.75
C GLU A 363 -4.78 32.66 -14.13
N LEU A 364 -5.72 31.86 -14.64
CA LEU A 364 -7.07 31.74 -14.07
C LEU A 364 -7.04 31.21 -12.64
N TRP A 365 -6.21 30.20 -12.39
CA TRP A 365 -6.01 29.65 -11.06
C TRP A 365 -5.47 30.71 -10.09
N LEU A 366 -4.44 31.47 -10.50
CA LEU A 366 -3.89 32.58 -9.71
C LEU A 366 -4.97 33.62 -9.37
N LYS A 367 -5.74 34.10 -10.36
CA LYS A 367 -6.86 35.03 -10.11
C LYS A 367 -7.85 34.46 -9.10
N GLY A 368 -8.17 33.16 -9.20
CA GLY A 368 -9.10 32.48 -8.31
C GLY A 368 -8.64 32.37 -6.86
N VAL A 369 -7.35 32.11 -6.62
CA VAL A 369 -6.79 31.90 -5.27
C VAL A 369 -6.30 33.19 -4.59
N LEU A 370 -6.02 34.24 -5.38
CA LEU A 370 -5.57 35.55 -4.91
C LEU A 370 -6.71 36.58 -4.77
N ALA A 371 -7.96 36.19 -5.08
CA ALA A 371 -9.11 37.08 -5.20
C ALA A 371 -9.42 37.96 -3.98
N ASP A 372 -8.98 37.60 -2.77
CA ASP A 372 -9.18 38.42 -1.56
C ASP A 372 -8.16 39.55 -1.42
N GLY A 373 -7.21 39.66 -2.35
CA GLY A 373 -6.15 40.66 -2.36
C GLY A 373 -5.26 40.65 -1.11
N GLY A 374 -5.15 39.50 -0.45
CA GLY A 374 -4.35 39.35 0.78
C GLY A 374 -5.00 39.95 2.02
N LYS A 375 -6.23 40.46 1.96
CA LYS A 375 -6.93 41.08 3.09
C LYS A 375 -7.07 40.16 4.29
N ARG A 376 -7.27 38.86 4.09
CA ARG A 376 -7.33 37.90 5.20
C ARG A 376 -5.97 37.77 5.89
N CYS A 377 -4.88 37.68 5.12
CA CYS A 377 -3.54 37.57 5.68
C CYS A 377 -3.14 38.86 6.43
N GLN A 378 -3.47 40.04 5.89
CA GLN A 378 -3.26 41.33 6.58
C GLN A 378 -3.94 41.35 7.95
N ARG A 379 -5.24 40.99 8.02
CA ARG A 379 -5.99 40.93 9.29
C ARG A 379 -5.39 39.96 10.31
N LEU A 380 -4.92 38.79 9.85
CA LEU A 380 -4.31 37.78 10.75
C LEU A 380 -2.90 38.19 11.21
N CYS A 381 -2.14 38.89 10.36
CA CYS A 381 -0.88 39.52 10.75
C CYS A 381 -1.11 40.58 11.84
N GLU A 382 -2.09 41.47 11.65
CA GLU A 382 -2.48 42.50 12.62
C GLU A 382 -2.93 41.88 13.95
N ALA A 383 -3.85 40.90 13.89
CA ALA A 383 -4.39 40.23 15.07
C ALA A 383 -3.31 39.48 15.87
N GLY A 384 -2.33 38.88 15.20
CA GLY A 384 -1.21 38.18 15.83
C GLY A 384 -0.02 39.09 16.16
N ASN A 385 -0.06 40.36 15.75
CA ASN A 385 1.09 41.26 15.68
C ASN A 385 2.34 40.58 15.11
N GLN A 386 2.17 39.76 14.07
CA GLN A 386 3.23 38.97 13.44
C GLN A 386 3.45 39.41 12.00
N PRO A 387 4.67 39.29 11.45
CA PRO A 387 4.89 39.55 10.04
C PRO A 387 4.31 38.43 9.16
N LEU A 388 3.99 38.82 7.93
CA LEU A 388 3.75 37.88 6.84
C LEU A 388 5.10 37.34 6.37
N ILE A 389 5.19 36.05 6.11
CA ILE A 389 6.43 35.48 5.58
C ILE A 389 6.54 35.80 4.09
N GLU A 390 7.72 36.25 3.68
CA GLU A 390 8.06 36.57 2.29
C GLU A 390 7.91 35.34 1.39
N GLY A 391 7.50 35.52 0.13
CA GLY A 391 7.36 34.42 -0.84
C GLY A 391 6.09 33.58 -0.70
N LEU A 392 5.19 33.91 0.23
CA LEU A 392 3.86 33.29 0.31
C LEU A 392 3.02 33.66 -0.92
N LEU A 393 2.31 32.67 -1.49
CA LEU A 393 1.40 32.88 -2.61
C LEU A 393 0.08 33.49 -2.13
N VAL A 394 0.14 34.76 -1.75
CA VAL A 394 -0.99 35.52 -1.23
C VAL A 394 -1.16 36.82 -2.02
N GLY A 395 -2.41 37.21 -2.27
CA GLY A 395 -2.71 38.35 -3.13
C GLY A 395 -2.29 39.67 -2.49
N THR A 396 -2.30 40.71 -3.32
CA THR A 396 -2.14 42.11 -2.96
C THR A 396 -3.42 42.88 -3.30
N GLU A 397 -3.52 44.17 -2.95
CA GLU A 397 -4.68 44.97 -3.35
C GLU A 397 -4.97 44.97 -4.86
N LYS A 398 -3.95 44.72 -5.70
CA LYS A 398 -4.10 44.63 -7.17
C LYS A 398 -4.83 43.37 -7.63
N ASP A 399 -4.80 42.31 -6.82
CA ASP A 399 -5.41 41.02 -7.11
C ASP A 399 -6.85 40.92 -6.57
N LYS A 400 -7.27 41.92 -5.79
CA LYS A 400 -8.57 41.94 -5.14
C LYS A 400 -9.68 42.03 -6.19
N LEU A 401 -10.57 41.05 -6.20
CA LEU A 401 -11.74 41.03 -7.06
C LEU A 401 -12.97 41.54 -6.30
N ASN A 402 -13.80 42.32 -6.99
CA ASN A 402 -15.17 42.57 -6.57
C ASN A 402 -16.08 41.38 -6.92
N VAL A 403 -17.35 41.45 -6.55
CA VAL A 403 -18.30 40.34 -6.79
C VAL A 403 -18.47 40.02 -8.28
N GLU A 404 -18.65 41.04 -9.12
CA GLU A 404 -18.85 40.87 -10.56
C GLU A 404 -17.59 40.31 -11.24
N GLU A 405 -16.40 40.80 -10.86
CA GLU A 405 -15.11 40.28 -11.33
C GLU A 405 -14.90 38.82 -10.90
N GLY A 406 -15.25 38.49 -9.64
CA GLY A 406 -15.18 37.13 -9.13
C GLY A 406 -16.13 36.18 -9.86
N GLU A 407 -17.36 36.61 -10.14
CA GLU A 407 -18.31 35.87 -10.98
C GLU A 407 -17.79 35.67 -12.40
N ASP A 408 -17.11 36.67 -12.95
CA ASP A 408 -16.50 36.58 -14.27
C ASP A 408 -15.36 35.57 -14.32
N VAL A 409 -14.46 35.58 -13.33
CA VAL A 409 -13.42 34.54 -13.18
C VAL A 409 -14.06 33.17 -13.05
N ALA A 410 -15.11 33.01 -12.25
CA ALA A 410 -15.84 31.74 -12.13
C ALA A 410 -16.49 31.28 -13.44
N ARG A 411 -16.99 32.21 -14.29
CA ARG A 411 -17.45 31.90 -15.65
C ARG A 411 -16.30 31.47 -16.55
N GLN A 412 -15.16 32.16 -16.52
CA GLN A 412 -13.98 31.82 -17.32
C GLN A 412 -13.44 30.43 -16.97
N ILE A 413 -13.36 30.09 -15.68
CA ILE A 413 -12.97 28.75 -15.20
C ILE A 413 -13.94 27.69 -15.73
N ARG A 414 -15.26 27.91 -15.63
CA ARG A 414 -16.25 26.96 -16.16
C ARG A 414 -16.17 26.79 -17.69
N ASN A 415 -15.87 27.86 -18.42
CA ASN A 415 -15.66 27.78 -19.86
C ASN A 415 -14.40 26.98 -20.21
N TYR A 416 -13.32 27.20 -19.46
CA TYR A 416 -12.08 26.43 -19.58
C TYR A 416 -12.32 24.95 -19.31
N GLN A 417 -12.99 24.60 -18.21
CA GLN A 417 -13.39 23.22 -17.87
C GLN A 417 -14.16 22.54 -19.00
N LYS A 418 -15.16 23.23 -19.58
CA LYS A 418 -15.94 22.70 -20.72
C LYS A 418 -15.06 22.43 -21.95
N LYS A 419 -14.16 23.36 -22.27
CA LYS A 419 -13.22 23.21 -23.40
C LYS A 419 -12.25 22.06 -23.17
N TYR A 420 -11.69 21.96 -21.96
CA TYR A 420 -10.74 20.90 -21.60
C TYR A 420 -11.41 19.52 -21.63
N LEU A 421 -12.63 19.39 -21.10
CA LEU A 421 -13.42 18.17 -21.18
C LEU A 421 -13.75 17.78 -22.63
N ALA A 422 -14.08 18.75 -23.49
CA ALA A 422 -14.32 18.49 -24.91
C ALA A 422 -13.08 17.89 -25.59
N ARG A 423 -11.90 18.48 -25.34
CA ARG A 423 -10.60 17.95 -25.82
C ARG A 423 -10.33 16.53 -25.29
N TRP A 424 -10.58 16.29 -24.00
CA TRP A 424 -10.41 14.98 -23.37
C TRP A 424 -11.26 13.90 -24.05
N ARG A 425 -12.56 14.19 -24.28
CA ARG A 425 -13.49 13.28 -24.93
C ARG A 425 -13.18 13.06 -26.41
N GLU A 426 -12.84 14.12 -27.14
CA GLU A 426 -12.49 14.03 -28.56
C GLU A 426 -11.25 13.17 -28.77
N ALA A 427 -10.24 13.34 -27.91
CA ALA A 427 -9.04 12.53 -27.91
C ALA A 427 -9.23 11.13 -27.28
N LYS A 428 -10.42 10.83 -26.71
CA LYS A 428 -10.76 9.56 -26.07
C LYS A 428 -9.73 9.12 -25.04
N VAL A 429 -9.29 10.06 -24.20
CA VAL A 429 -8.25 9.81 -23.21
C VAL A 429 -8.84 9.09 -22.00
N ASP A 430 -8.12 8.08 -21.51
CA ASP A 430 -8.44 7.41 -20.25
C ASP A 430 -7.68 8.04 -19.09
N ALA A 431 -6.42 8.42 -19.30
CA ALA A 431 -5.54 9.01 -18.30
C ALA A 431 -4.49 9.95 -18.91
N LEU A 432 -3.94 10.86 -18.11
CA LEU A 432 -2.74 11.64 -18.44
C LEU A 432 -1.60 11.37 -17.47
N ILE A 433 -0.36 11.29 -17.99
CA ILE A 433 0.88 11.16 -17.21
C ILE A 433 1.74 12.41 -17.38
N MET A 434 2.24 12.96 -16.28
CA MET A 434 2.95 14.24 -16.28
C MET A 434 3.77 14.43 -14.99
N PRO A 435 4.69 15.39 -14.93
CA PRO A 435 5.38 15.73 -13.68
C PRO A 435 4.43 16.24 -12.58
N VAL A 436 4.84 16.08 -11.32
CA VAL A 436 4.11 16.64 -10.16
C VAL A 436 4.40 18.13 -10.00
N GLN A 437 5.67 18.47 -10.05
CA GLN A 437 6.24 19.81 -10.00
C GLN A 437 7.46 19.86 -10.92
N PRO A 438 8.01 21.05 -11.25
CA PRO A 438 9.14 21.13 -12.17
C PRO A 438 10.52 20.89 -11.50
N TYR A 439 10.59 20.70 -10.18
CA TYR A 439 11.83 20.59 -9.40
C TYR A 439 11.89 19.33 -8.53
N VAL A 440 13.09 18.83 -8.25
CA VAL A 440 13.31 17.68 -7.33
C VAL A 440 13.28 18.07 -5.86
N GLY A 441 13.69 19.30 -5.56
CA GLY A 441 13.76 19.81 -4.20
C GLY A 441 14.74 20.97 -4.13
N PHE A 442 14.61 21.78 -3.08
CA PHE A 442 15.48 22.93 -2.80
C PHE A 442 15.76 23.02 -1.31
N ARG A 443 16.69 23.90 -0.93
CA ARG A 443 17.01 24.14 0.47
C ARG A 443 15.89 24.94 1.14
N PRO A 444 15.62 24.71 2.43
CA PRO A 444 14.72 25.55 3.21
C PRO A 444 15.04 27.05 3.08
N LYS A 445 13.98 27.87 3.11
CA LYS A 445 14.01 29.33 2.93
C LYS A 445 14.35 29.85 1.53
N GLU A 446 14.80 29.02 0.58
CA GLU A 446 14.88 29.44 -0.83
C GLU A 446 13.48 29.79 -1.37
N TRP A 447 12.44 29.16 -0.81
CA TRP A 447 11.04 29.52 -1.09
C TRP A 447 10.68 30.98 -0.73
N CYS A 448 11.36 31.60 0.26
CA CYS A 448 11.06 32.98 0.69
C CYS A 448 11.40 34.01 -0.41
N VAL A 449 12.21 33.62 -1.39
CA VAL A 449 12.64 34.44 -2.54
C VAL A 449 12.20 33.82 -3.87
N SER A 450 11.15 32.98 -3.85
CA SER A 450 10.77 32.12 -4.98
C SER A 450 9.70 32.73 -5.87
N SER A 451 9.91 32.63 -7.19
CA SER A 451 8.86 32.72 -8.21
C SER A 451 8.19 31.35 -8.36
N GLN A 452 7.31 31.02 -7.41
CA GLN A 452 6.69 29.70 -7.33
C GLN A 452 5.89 29.38 -8.59
N TYR A 453 6.11 28.18 -9.12
CA TYR A 453 5.28 27.61 -10.18
C TYR A 453 4.70 26.28 -9.73
N VAL A 454 3.38 26.21 -9.72
CA VAL A 454 2.62 25.01 -9.36
C VAL A 454 1.71 24.54 -10.48
N GLY A 455 1.84 25.07 -11.71
CA GLY A 455 0.95 24.80 -12.85
C GLY A 455 0.76 23.32 -13.17
N TYR A 456 1.83 22.52 -13.09
CA TYR A 456 1.80 21.05 -13.23
C TYR A 456 0.82 20.35 -12.27
N SER A 457 0.49 20.98 -11.15
CA SER A 457 -0.38 20.44 -10.11
C SER A 457 -1.71 21.20 -9.97
N SER A 458 -1.70 22.53 -10.05
CA SER A 458 -2.87 23.40 -9.86
C SER A 458 -3.90 23.29 -10.97
N GLN A 459 -3.45 22.97 -12.19
CA GLN A 459 -4.31 22.66 -13.33
C GLN A 459 -5.42 21.66 -12.95
N TRP A 460 -5.07 20.63 -12.18
CA TRP A 460 -5.97 19.51 -11.86
C TRP A 460 -7.02 19.89 -10.82
N ASN A 461 -6.73 20.87 -9.96
CA ASN A 461 -7.73 21.49 -9.09
C ASN A 461 -8.64 22.43 -9.89
N LEU A 462 -8.08 23.17 -10.86
CA LEU A 462 -8.85 24.07 -11.72
C LEU A 462 -9.87 23.31 -12.59
N VAL A 463 -9.46 22.19 -13.18
CA VAL A 463 -10.37 21.34 -13.97
C VAL A 463 -11.20 20.36 -13.13
N ASP A 464 -10.93 20.28 -11.83
CA ASP A 464 -11.57 19.39 -10.86
C ASP A 464 -11.42 17.88 -11.17
N TYR A 465 -10.24 17.49 -11.66
CA TYR A 465 -9.92 16.11 -12.01
C TYR A 465 -9.14 15.45 -10.88
N SER A 466 -9.34 14.13 -10.73
CA SER A 466 -8.57 13.36 -9.75
C SER A 466 -7.13 13.22 -10.25
N ALA A 467 -6.16 13.39 -9.34
CA ALA A 467 -4.74 13.23 -9.63
C ALA A 467 -4.04 12.44 -8.52
N LEU A 468 -3.25 11.45 -8.90
CA LEU A 468 -2.44 10.61 -8.01
C LEU A 468 -0.95 10.86 -8.31
N SER A 469 -0.16 11.21 -7.30
CA SER A 469 1.31 11.17 -7.39
C SER A 469 1.82 9.77 -7.08
N MET A 470 2.82 9.32 -7.82
CA MET A 470 3.35 7.96 -7.73
C MET A 470 4.89 7.95 -7.79
N PRO A 471 5.57 7.22 -6.88
CA PRO A 471 7.02 7.13 -6.87
C PRO A 471 7.59 6.35 -8.04
N VAL A 472 8.71 6.86 -8.57
CA VAL A 472 9.50 6.28 -9.64
C VAL A 472 10.98 6.39 -9.33
N GLU A 473 11.70 5.28 -9.42
CA GLU A 473 13.15 5.31 -9.44
C GLU A 473 13.66 5.82 -10.78
N VAL A 474 14.42 6.90 -10.70
CA VAL A 474 15.15 7.49 -11.80
C VAL A 474 16.56 7.75 -11.34
N ASP A 475 17.54 7.42 -12.18
CA ASP A 475 18.90 7.87 -11.97
C ASP A 475 18.97 9.39 -12.09
N TYR A 476 19.88 10.03 -11.37
CA TYR A 476 20.05 11.48 -11.36
C TYR A 476 21.18 11.89 -12.30
N PRO A 477 20.95 12.05 -13.63
CA PRO A 477 22.00 12.51 -14.50
C PRO A 477 22.31 13.99 -14.25
N GLU A 478 23.57 14.36 -14.47
CA GLU A 478 24.00 15.76 -14.37
C GLU A 478 23.37 16.65 -15.46
N ASP A 479 22.89 16.06 -16.55
CA ASP A 479 22.27 16.75 -17.68
C ASP A 479 21.37 15.79 -18.49
N LEU A 480 20.43 16.35 -19.24
CA LEU A 480 19.77 15.62 -20.32
C LEU A 480 20.45 15.96 -21.65
N PRO A 481 20.98 14.98 -22.39
CA PRO A 481 21.46 15.25 -23.74
C PRO A 481 20.29 15.75 -24.61
N ALA A 482 20.59 16.59 -25.60
CA ALA A 482 19.59 17.05 -26.55
C ALA A 482 18.88 15.84 -27.18
N THR A 483 17.55 15.80 -27.07
CA THR A 483 16.73 14.68 -27.51
C THR A 483 16.31 14.85 -28.97
N GLY A 484 16.09 13.74 -29.68
CA GLY A 484 15.71 13.73 -31.11
C GLY A 484 14.36 14.40 -31.45
N ASN A 485 13.63 14.90 -30.44
CA ASN A 485 12.43 15.72 -30.56
C ASN A 485 12.73 17.24 -30.52
N GLY A 486 14.00 17.64 -30.62
CA GLY A 486 14.41 19.05 -30.79
C GLY A 486 14.54 19.87 -29.50
N ARG A 487 14.51 19.25 -28.31
CA ARG A 487 14.75 19.95 -27.04
C ARG A 487 16.25 20.09 -26.77
N SER A 488 16.68 21.30 -26.39
CA SER A 488 18.08 21.56 -26.00
C SER A 488 18.43 20.83 -24.70
N SER A 489 19.73 20.69 -24.39
CA SER A 489 20.14 20.17 -23.08
C SER A 489 19.62 21.08 -21.94
N TRP A 490 19.66 20.59 -20.70
CA TRP A 490 19.28 21.41 -19.55
C TRP A 490 20.23 22.61 -19.39
N LYS A 491 21.52 22.39 -19.67
CA LYS A 491 22.56 23.44 -19.63
C LYS A 491 22.37 24.53 -20.69
N GLU A 492 21.81 24.17 -21.85
CA GLU A 492 21.54 25.10 -22.95
C GLU A 492 20.13 25.72 -22.90
N HIS A 493 19.28 25.27 -21.96
CA HIS A 493 17.94 25.81 -21.78
C HIS A 493 18.00 27.32 -21.51
N LYS A 494 17.18 28.08 -22.24
CA LYS A 494 17.00 29.51 -22.00
C LYS A 494 15.69 29.71 -21.27
N PRO A 495 15.72 30.15 -20.00
CA PRO A 495 14.51 30.37 -19.23
C PRO A 495 13.51 31.30 -19.91
N ARG A 496 12.23 30.88 -19.94
CA ARG A 496 11.14 31.59 -20.64
C ARG A 496 10.58 32.76 -19.84
N ASN A 497 10.58 32.63 -18.52
CA ASN A 497 10.03 33.60 -17.57
C ASN A 497 10.80 33.51 -16.24
N GLU A 498 10.36 34.26 -15.22
CA GLU A 498 11.03 34.29 -13.92
C GLU A 498 10.94 32.95 -13.16
N ALA A 499 9.79 32.28 -13.21
CA ALA A 499 9.62 30.99 -12.54
C ALA A 499 10.46 29.89 -13.19
N ASP A 500 10.57 29.91 -14.53
CA ASP A 500 11.42 28.98 -15.28
C ASP A 500 12.90 29.24 -14.99
N ARG A 501 13.30 30.51 -14.82
CA ARG A 501 14.66 30.90 -14.44
C ARG A 501 14.98 30.41 -13.04
N TYR A 502 14.07 30.62 -12.10
CA TYR A 502 14.21 30.12 -10.74
C TYR A 502 14.36 28.59 -10.75
N ASN A 503 13.47 27.86 -11.42
CA ASN A 503 13.55 26.40 -11.52
C ASN A 503 14.88 25.90 -12.12
N TRP A 504 15.37 26.62 -13.13
CA TRP A 504 16.64 26.35 -13.79
C TRP A 504 17.83 26.53 -12.85
N GLU A 505 17.87 27.63 -12.09
CA GLU A 505 18.94 27.97 -11.14
C GLU A 505 18.98 27.03 -9.92
N GLN A 506 17.85 26.44 -9.52
CA GLN A 506 17.77 25.57 -8.34
C GLN A 506 18.24 24.12 -8.57
N TYR A 507 18.59 23.71 -9.80
CA TYR A 507 18.97 22.32 -10.04
C TYR A 507 20.40 22.00 -9.56
N ASP A 508 20.53 21.63 -8.29
CA ASP A 508 21.77 21.12 -7.69
C ASP A 508 21.77 19.58 -7.63
N THR A 509 22.43 18.95 -8.60
CA THR A 509 22.53 17.49 -8.73
C THR A 509 23.22 16.82 -7.54
N LYS A 510 24.10 17.51 -6.81
CA LYS A 510 24.77 16.97 -5.62
C LYS A 510 23.84 16.97 -4.42
N LEU A 511 23.00 18.00 -4.30
CA LEU A 511 22.02 18.13 -3.22
C LEU A 511 20.89 17.09 -3.38
N VAL A 512 20.35 16.92 -4.59
CA VAL A 512 19.17 16.08 -4.82
C VAL A 512 19.49 14.63 -5.18
N LYS A 513 20.76 14.23 -5.13
CA LYS A 513 21.19 12.87 -5.48
C LYS A 513 20.53 11.82 -4.59
N GLY A 514 19.84 10.88 -5.22
CA GLY A 514 19.20 9.74 -4.54
C GLY A 514 17.93 10.10 -3.77
N MET A 515 17.36 11.27 -4.05
CA MET A 515 16.02 11.61 -3.61
C MET A 515 14.97 10.74 -4.33
N PRO A 516 13.72 10.70 -3.88
CA PRO A 516 12.63 10.16 -4.68
C PRO A 516 12.28 11.11 -5.85
N ILE A 517 11.80 10.54 -6.97
CA ILE A 517 11.17 11.26 -8.08
C ILE A 517 9.77 10.70 -8.30
N GLU A 518 8.81 11.52 -8.70
CA GLU A 518 7.43 11.08 -8.98
C GLU A 518 6.88 11.65 -10.29
N TYR A 519 5.87 10.98 -10.83
CA TYR A 519 4.94 11.55 -11.82
C TYR A 519 3.51 11.55 -11.27
N HIS A 520 2.67 12.43 -11.80
CA HIS A 520 1.23 12.38 -11.67
C HIS A 520 0.61 11.46 -12.71
N MET A 521 -0.44 10.75 -12.30
CA MET A 521 -1.48 10.32 -13.22
C MET A 521 -2.80 11.03 -12.89
N SER A 522 -3.50 11.53 -13.90
CA SER A 522 -4.81 12.16 -13.73
C SER A 522 -5.87 11.56 -14.64
N GLY A 523 -7.14 11.68 -14.25
CA GLY A 523 -8.27 11.33 -15.10
C GLY A 523 -9.57 11.98 -14.68
N GLU A 524 -10.58 11.78 -15.54
CA GLU A 524 -11.88 12.46 -15.46
C GLU A 524 -12.64 12.10 -14.17
N VAL A 525 -13.51 13.04 -13.77
CA VAL A 525 -14.42 12.98 -12.62
C VAL A 525 -15.09 11.61 -12.47
N GLY A 526 -14.99 11.02 -11.28
CA GLY A 526 -15.75 9.85 -10.87
C GLY A 526 -15.26 8.50 -11.40
N LEU A 527 -14.57 8.44 -12.54
CA LEU A 527 -13.97 7.21 -13.08
C LEU A 527 -12.57 6.97 -12.50
N PHE A 528 -11.78 8.03 -12.30
CA PHE A 528 -10.35 7.88 -12.01
C PHE A 528 -10.00 7.73 -10.53
N THR A 529 -10.81 8.31 -9.62
CA THR A 529 -10.62 8.17 -8.17
C THR A 529 -10.68 6.73 -7.68
N GLU A 530 -11.21 5.80 -8.47
CA GLU A 530 -11.52 4.43 -8.09
C GLU A 530 -10.80 3.39 -8.95
N LEU A 531 -9.88 3.80 -9.83
CA LEU A 531 -9.09 2.87 -10.65
C LEU A 531 -8.02 2.17 -9.80
N ASN A 532 -7.90 0.85 -9.92
CA ASN A 532 -6.80 0.08 -9.33
C ASN A 532 -5.56 0.29 -10.19
N PHE A 533 -4.58 1.05 -9.69
CA PHE A 533 -3.33 1.34 -10.39
C PHE A 533 -2.26 0.26 -10.23
N GLN A 534 -2.58 -0.92 -9.65
CA GLN A 534 -1.64 -2.05 -9.50
C GLN A 534 -1.06 -2.56 -10.84
N GLN A 535 -1.66 -2.22 -11.98
CA GLN A 535 -1.19 -2.66 -13.31
C GLN A 535 -0.47 -1.59 -14.14
N LEU A 536 -0.37 -0.34 -13.68
CA LEU A 536 0.73 0.50 -14.16
C LEU A 536 2.01 -0.08 -13.54
N PRO A 537 3.10 -0.23 -14.29
CA PRO A 537 4.30 -0.93 -13.83
C PRO A 537 5.05 -0.15 -12.74
N THR A 538 4.45 0.01 -11.55
CA THR A 538 5.08 0.51 -10.33
C THR A 538 6.19 -0.43 -9.87
N SER A 539 6.08 -1.72 -10.19
CA SER A 539 7.11 -2.73 -9.99
C SER A 539 8.35 -2.56 -10.88
N SER A 540 8.26 -1.80 -11.99
CA SER A 540 9.41 -1.54 -12.87
C SER A 540 10.25 -0.33 -12.47
N PHE A 541 9.81 0.42 -11.46
CA PHE A 541 10.47 1.66 -11.02
C PHE A 541 10.99 1.57 -9.61
N ARG A 542 11.32 0.37 -9.12
CA ARG A 542 11.92 0.18 -7.80
C ARG A 542 13.19 -0.66 -7.75
N ASN A 543 13.83 -0.96 -8.89
CA ASN A 543 15.11 -1.65 -8.89
C ASN A 543 15.91 -1.41 -10.19
N VAL A 544 17.03 -0.66 -10.09
CA VAL A 544 18.28 -1.21 -10.61
C VAL A 544 18.65 -2.39 -9.71
N CYS A 545 18.13 -3.55 -10.09
CA CYS A 545 18.76 -4.86 -10.02
C CYS A 545 17.72 -5.93 -10.39
N TYR A 546 18.07 -6.67 -11.44
CA TYR A 546 17.42 -7.88 -11.98
C TYR A 546 16.17 -7.68 -12.84
N TRP A 547 16.45 -7.27 -14.08
CA TRP A 547 15.63 -7.63 -15.22
C TRP A 547 15.74 -9.13 -15.50
N ASN A 548 14.56 -9.68 -15.77
CA ASN A 548 14.22 -11.05 -16.10
C ASN A 548 14.92 -11.51 -17.40
N SER A 549 15.61 -12.65 -17.36
CA SER A 549 15.97 -13.40 -18.56
C SER A 549 14.93 -14.47 -18.81
N SER A 550 14.34 -14.42 -20.01
CA SER A 550 13.77 -15.53 -20.80
C SER A 550 12.26 -15.52 -20.98
N ALA A 551 11.79 -14.66 -21.89
CA ALA A 551 10.88 -15.12 -22.93
C ALA A 551 11.73 -15.74 -24.04
N GLY A 552 11.36 -16.93 -24.52
CA GLY A 552 11.91 -17.53 -25.72
C GLY A 552 10.78 -17.92 -26.66
N LEU A 553 10.66 -17.22 -27.79
CA LEU A 553 10.47 -17.82 -29.12
C LEU A 553 10.75 -16.77 -30.22
N LEU A 554 11.90 -16.96 -30.86
CA LEU A 554 12.28 -16.70 -32.26
C LEU A 554 12.04 -15.31 -32.90
N LEU A 555 13.11 -14.51 -32.93
CA LEU A 555 13.72 -13.98 -34.16
C LEU A 555 15.23 -13.81 -33.90
N GLU A 556 16.07 -14.61 -34.58
CA GLU A 556 17.53 -14.46 -34.55
C GLU A 556 17.96 -13.15 -35.24
N PRO A 557 18.96 -12.46 -34.67
CA PRO A 557 20.16 -12.17 -35.43
C PRO A 557 21.39 -12.75 -34.72
N SER A 558 22.15 -13.52 -35.48
CA SER A 558 23.40 -14.15 -35.14
C SER A 558 24.39 -13.22 -34.44
N TYR A 559 24.66 -13.45 -33.15
CA TYR A 559 25.97 -13.16 -32.55
C TYR A 559 26.29 -14.20 -31.48
N SER A 560 27.34 -14.96 -31.74
CA SER A 560 27.87 -15.99 -30.87
C SER A 560 28.59 -15.37 -29.66
N TYR A 561 28.18 -15.77 -28.46
CA TYR A 561 29.05 -15.67 -27.29
C TYR A 561 29.04 -17.01 -26.54
N ARG A 562 30.20 -17.66 -26.53
CA ARG A 562 30.45 -18.90 -25.78
C ARG A 562 30.47 -18.61 -24.28
N GLY A 563 29.49 -19.15 -23.57
CA GLY A 563 29.67 -19.98 -22.38
C GLY A 563 30.26 -19.36 -21.11
N LYS A 564 29.37 -19.06 -20.15
CA LYS A 564 29.48 -19.56 -18.77
C LYS A 564 28.08 -20.00 -18.32
N GLN A 565 27.91 -21.29 -18.02
CA GLN A 565 26.70 -21.84 -17.41
C GLN A 565 26.57 -21.30 -15.98
N THR A 566 25.54 -20.50 -15.72
CA THR A 566 25.02 -20.28 -14.36
C THR A 566 24.23 -21.52 -13.93
N PRO A 567 24.34 -21.96 -12.66
CA PRO A 567 23.54 -23.10 -12.17
C PRO A 567 22.06 -22.73 -12.21
N THR A 568 21.23 -23.62 -12.77
CA THR A 568 19.77 -23.52 -12.70
C THR A 568 19.32 -23.57 -11.24
N MET A 569 18.64 -22.53 -10.75
CA MET A 569 18.07 -22.53 -9.39
C MET A 569 17.04 -23.68 -9.23
N PRO A 570 16.98 -24.35 -8.06
CA PRO A 570 16.01 -25.41 -7.81
C PRO A 570 14.58 -24.85 -7.75
N SER A 571 13.60 -25.64 -8.20
CA SER A 571 12.17 -25.27 -8.10
C SER A 571 11.70 -25.26 -6.64
N LEU A 572 10.65 -24.50 -6.30
CA LEU A 572 10.10 -24.44 -4.93
C LEU A 572 9.82 -25.83 -4.35
N THR A 573 9.14 -26.71 -5.08
CA THR A 573 8.90 -28.09 -4.61
C THR A 573 10.19 -28.89 -4.40
N SER A 574 11.22 -28.68 -5.24
CA SER A 574 12.53 -29.32 -5.07
C SER A 574 13.20 -28.81 -3.80
N HIS A 575 13.17 -27.50 -3.56
CA HIS A 575 13.67 -26.88 -2.34
C HIS A 575 12.99 -27.46 -1.10
N LEU A 576 11.65 -27.49 -1.08
CA LEU A 576 10.87 -28.01 0.06
C LEU A 576 11.19 -29.47 0.37
N ILE A 577 11.28 -30.34 -0.64
CA ILE A 577 11.67 -31.75 -0.44
C ILE A 577 13.06 -31.87 0.21
N HIS A 578 13.99 -30.97 -0.11
CA HIS A 578 15.35 -30.98 0.42
C HIS A 578 15.49 -30.24 1.76
N LEU A 579 14.52 -29.40 2.13
CA LEU A 579 14.55 -28.61 3.35
C LEU A 579 14.59 -29.50 4.60
N ASP A 580 13.83 -30.60 4.60
CA ASP A 580 13.81 -31.56 5.70
C ASP A 580 13.56 -32.99 5.19
N SER A 581 14.60 -33.57 4.56
CA SER A 581 14.51 -34.91 3.98
C SER A 581 14.34 -36.02 5.02
N GLU A 582 14.74 -35.77 6.27
CA GLU A 582 14.62 -36.74 7.36
C GLU A 582 13.18 -36.80 7.87
N ALA A 583 12.57 -35.66 8.18
CA ALA A 583 11.17 -35.61 8.58
C ALA A 583 10.24 -36.12 7.46
N LEU A 584 10.56 -35.85 6.18
CA LEU A 584 9.81 -36.41 5.05
C LEU A 584 9.89 -37.94 5.03
N LYS A 585 11.05 -38.53 5.34
CA LYS A 585 11.20 -39.98 5.42
C LYS A 585 10.38 -40.53 6.58
N GLU A 586 10.47 -39.94 7.77
CA GLU A 586 9.68 -40.35 8.94
C GLU A 586 8.18 -40.32 8.66
N ALA A 587 7.69 -39.25 8.03
CA ALA A 587 6.28 -39.07 7.69
C ALA A 587 5.76 -40.11 6.68
N THR A 588 6.64 -40.70 5.86
CA THR A 588 6.25 -41.54 4.71
C THR A 588 6.66 -43.01 4.83
N THR A 589 7.35 -43.41 5.90
CA THR A 589 7.75 -44.82 6.14
C THR A 589 7.31 -45.33 7.52
N HIS A 590 6.14 -44.89 7.98
CA HIS A 590 5.61 -45.26 9.30
C HIS A 590 5.33 -46.78 9.42
N PRO A 591 5.56 -47.42 10.59
CA PRO A 591 5.31 -48.86 10.81
C PRO A 591 3.90 -49.35 10.45
N PHE A 592 2.90 -48.48 10.56
CA PHE A 592 1.53 -48.74 10.10
C PHE A 592 1.49 -49.14 8.61
N LEU A 593 2.26 -48.46 7.77
CA LEU A 593 2.31 -48.71 6.31
C LEU A 593 2.95 -50.07 6.01
N GLU A 594 3.97 -50.48 6.77
CA GLU A 594 4.58 -51.80 6.64
C GLU A 594 3.62 -52.92 7.08
N ALA A 595 2.88 -52.71 8.17
CA ALA A 595 1.86 -53.65 8.63
C ALA A 595 0.70 -53.78 7.62
N ALA A 596 0.28 -52.66 7.02
CA ALA A 596 -0.71 -52.63 5.94
C ALA A 596 -0.22 -53.38 4.69
N ALA A 597 1.06 -53.28 4.35
CA ALA A 597 1.64 -53.97 3.20
C ALA A 597 1.78 -55.49 3.40
N THR A 598 1.88 -55.96 4.65
CA THR A 598 2.22 -57.36 4.98
C THR A 598 1.06 -58.18 5.54
N ASN A 599 -0.17 -57.63 5.57
CA ASN A 599 -1.35 -58.23 6.19
C ASN A 599 -1.18 -58.49 7.70
N GLN A 600 -0.46 -57.59 8.37
CA GLN A 600 -0.20 -57.62 9.81
C GLN A 600 -0.92 -56.49 10.56
N LEU A 601 -1.70 -55.67 9.86
CA LEU A 601 -2.40 -54.53 10.45
C LEU A 601 -3.63 -55.01 11.26
N PRO A 602 -3.70 -54.76 12.57
CA PRO A 602 -4.87 -55.11 13.36
C PRO A 602 -6.10 -54.36 12.90
N THR A 603 -7.26 -55.04 12.84
CA THR A 603 -8.54 -54.46 12.39
C THR A 603 -8.90 -53.19 13.16
N GLU A 604 -8.64 -53.14 14.47
CA GLU A 604 -8.90 -51.96 15.30
C GLU A 604 -8.07 -50.75 14.90
N LYS A 605 -6.81 -50.95 14.47
CA LYS A 605 -5.94 -49.86 14.00
C LYS A 605 -6.38 -49.38 12.62
N LEU A 606 -6.81 -50.30 11.76
CA LEU A 606 -7.41 -49.98 10.47
C LEU A 606 -8.67 -49.12 10.63
N LYS A 607 -9.61 -49.54 11.48
CA LYS A 607 -10.83 -48.77 11.79
C LYS A 607 -10.51 -47.40 12.36
N ALA A 608 -9.55 -47.31 13.28
CA ALA A 608 -9.13 -46.04 13.87
C ALA A 608 -8.57 -45.07 12.83
N TRP A 609 -7.73 -45.55 11.90
CA TRP A 609 -7.25 -44.74 10.78
C TRP A 609 -8.41 -44.33 9.86
N LEU A 610 -9.26 -45.27 9.41
CA LEU A 610 -10.41 -44.97 8.55
C LEU A 610 -11.32 -43.88 9.13
N ALA A 611 -11.56 -43.93 10.44
CA ALA A 611 -12.39 -42.95 11.14
C ALA A 611 -11.75 -41.55 11.14
N GLN A 612 -10.45 -41.44 11.39
CA GLN A 612 -9.73 -40.16 11.41
C GLN A 612 -9.51 -39.60 10.00
N ASP A 613 -9.22 -40.46 9.02
CA ASP A 613 -9.04 -40.10 7.62
C ASP A 613 -10.32 -39.53 7.01
N ARG A 614 -11.49 -40.13 7.31
CA ARG A 614 -12.79 -39.56 6.97
C ARG A 614 -12.95 -38.11 7.46
N LEU A 615 -12.57 -37.84 8.72
CA LEU A 615 -12.70 -36.50 9.31
C LEU A 615 -11.70 -35.49 8.72
N TYR A 616 -10.52 -35.98 8.33
CA TYR A 616 -9.55 -35.23 7.53
C TYR A 616 -10.12 -34.88 6.14
N GLN A 617 -10.72 -35.85 5.42
CA GLN A 617 -11.34 -35.64 4.10
C GLN A 617 -12.48 -34.60 4.16
N LEU A 618 -13.30 -34.60 5.23
CA LEU A 618 -14.33 -33.58 5.45
C LEU A 618 -13.75 -32.17 5.60
N ALA A 619 -12.60 -32.04 6.27
CA ALA A 619 -11.89 -30.76 6.39
C ALA A 619 -11.28 -30.33 5.05
N TYR A 620 -10.76 -31.29 4.28
CA TYR A 620 -10.22 -31.08 2.94
C TYR A 620 -11.27 -30.49 1.99
N VAL A 621 -12.53 -30.91 2.06
CA VAL A 621 -13.62 -30.31 1.25
C VAL A 621 -13.76 -28.82 1.52
N ASN A 622 -13.79 -28.42 2.80
CA ASN A 622 -13.90 -27.01 3.18
C ASN A 622 -12.65 -26.22 2.78
N PHE A 623 -11.48 -26.83 2.93
CA PHE A 623 -10.19 -26.27 2.51
C PHE A 623 -10.18 -25.94 1.03
N ILE A 624 -10.46 -26.92 0.16
CA ILE A 624 -10.46 -26.71 -1.29
C ILE A 624 -11.57 -25.74 -1.71
N GLY A 625 -12.77 -25.85 -1.13
CA GLY A 625 -13.86 -24.91 -1.42
C GLY A 625 -13.47 -23.47 -1.12
N THR A 626 -12.74 -23.24 -0.03
CA THR A 626 -12.20 -21.92 0.30
C THR A 626 -11.11 -21.51 -0.69
N MET A 627 -10.20 -22.41 -1.08
CA MET A 627 -9.16 -22.10 -2.07
C MET A 627 -9.74 -21.72 -3.43
N VAL A 628 -10.82 -22.37 -3.88
CA VAL A 628 -11.52 -21.97 -5.13
C VAL A 628 -11.97 -20.53 -5.05
N SER A 629 -12.50 -20.09 -3.91
CA SER A 629 -12.92 -18.68 -3.70
C SER A 629 -11.75 -17.70 -3.66
N MET A 630 -10.53 -18.17 -3.40
CA MET A 630 -9.32 -17.35 -3.36
C MET A 630 -8.67 -17.16 -4.73
N VAL A 631 -9.05 -17.93 -5.76
CA VAL A 631 -8.43 -17.82 -7.09
C VAL A 631 -9.08 -16.69 -7.90
N PRO A 632 -8.35 -15.62 -8.24
CA PRO A 632 -8.88 -14.54 -9.06
C PRO A 632 -8.87 -14.95 -10.54
N VAL A 633 -9.88 -15.68 -10.99
CA VAL A 633 -9.97 -16.14 -12.39
C VAL A 633 -10.06 -14.94 -13.34
N PRO A 634 -9.15 -14.79 -14.33
CA PRO A 634 -9.17 -13.69 -15.27
C PRO A 634 -10.46 -13.66 -16.11
N ALA A 635 -11.01 -12.47 -16.33
CA ALA A 635 -12.18 -12.27 -17.18
C ALA A 635 -11.86 -12.26 -18.70
N SER A 636 -10.60 -12.54 -19.10
CA SER A 636 -10.14 -12.43 -20.48
C SER A 636 -10.67 -13.56 -21.40
N PRO A 637 -10.72 -13.34 -22.73
CA PRO A 637 -11.08 -14.38 -23.70
C PRO A 637 -10.11 -15.58 -23.73
N GLU A 638 -8.87 -15.37 -23.28
CA GLU A 638 -7.80 -16.38 -23.23
C GLU A 638 -7.64 -17.01 -21.84
N ARG A 639 -8.59 -16.76 -20.92
CA ARG A 639 -8.49 -17.19 -19.51
C ARG A 639 -8.20 -18.67 -19.32
N GLU A 640 -8.65 -19.53 -20.24
CA GLU A 640 -8.38 -20.98 -20.24
C GLU A 640 -6.88 -21.33 -20.27
N THR A 641 -6.04 -20.39 -20.70
CA THR A 641 -4.57 -20.55 -20.74
C THR A 641 -3.85 -20.03 -19.49
N SER A 642 -4.56 -19.31 -18.61
CA SER A 642 -3.99 -18.70 -17.39
C SER A 642 -3.65 -19.74 -16.31
N LEU A 643 -2.78 -19.37 -15.38
CA LEU A 643 -2.42 -20.25 -14.26
C LEU A 643 -3.53 -20.32 -13.21
N GLU A 644 -4.27 -19.25 -13.05
CA GLU A 644 -5.45 -19.12 -12.19
C GLU A 644 -6.57 -20.05 -12.69
N TRP A 645 -6.85 -20.08 -14.00
CA TRP A 645 -7.82 -21.02 -14.56
C TRP A 645 -7.40 -22.47 -14.33
N ARG A 646 -6.13 -22.79 -14.59
CA ARG A 646 -5.57 -24.12 -14.32
C ARG A 646 -5.59 -24.49 -12.84
N ALA A 647 -5.46 -23.51 -11.94
CA ALA A 647 -5.59 -23.72 -10.51
C ALA A 647 -7.04 -24.04 -10.15
N VAL A 648 -8.03 -23.31 -10.66
CA VAL A 648 -9.45 -23.63 -10.45
C VAL A 648 -9.79 -25.02 -10.98
N ASP A 649 -9.36 -25.37 -12.20
CA ASP A 649 -9.57 -26.71 -12.75
C ASP A 649 -8.97 -27.79 -11.84
N LEU A 650 -7.75 -27.57 -11.34
CA LEU A 650 -7.09 -28.50 -10.43
C LEU A 650 -7.81 -28.61 -9.07
N LEU A 651 -8.37 -27.51 -8.55
CA LEU A 651 -9.12 -27.52 -7.30
C LEU A 651 -10.48 -28.20 -7.45
N ILE A 652 -11.14 -28.04 -8.61
CA ILE A 652 -12.37 -28.78 -8.95
C ILE A 652 -12.06 -30.28 -9.09
N ASP A 653 -10.94 -30.63 -9.73
CA ASP A 653 -10.46 -32.02 -9.79
C ASP A 653 -10.22 -32.56 -8.37
N SER A 654 -9.62 -31.76 -7.48
CA SER A 654 -9.36 -32.13 -6.08
C SER A 654 -10.65 -32.44 -5.32
N LEU A 655 -11.68 -31.60 -5.45
CA LEU A 655 -13.02 -31.83 -4.87
C LEU A 655 -13.69 -33.08 -5.45
N THR A 656 -13.48 -33.34 -6.73
CA THR A 656 -14.04 -34.52 -7.39
C THR A 656 -13.37 -35.80 -6.89
N ASN A 657 -12.04 -35.77 -6.76
CA ASN A 657 -11.24 -36.88 -6.26
C ASN A 657 -11.57 -37.19 -4.81
N ILE A 658 -11.54 -36.19 -3.92
CA ILE A 658 -11.82 -36.42 -2.49
C ILE A 658 -13.24 -36.96 -2.26
N ARG A 659 -14.22 -36.55 -3.08
CA ARG A 659 -15.58 -37.12 -3.02
C ARG A 659 -15.61 -38.58 -3.45
N GLN A 660 -14.82 -38.98 -4.46
CA GLN A 660 -14.70 -40.38 -4.85
C GLN A 660 -14.02 -41.21 -3.77
N GLU A 661 -13.02 -40.65 -3.10
CA GLU A 661 -12.34 -41.29 -1.96
C GLU A 661 -13.29 -41.48 -0.79
N MET A 662 -14.03 -40.43 -0.37
CA MET A 662 -15.05 -40.56 0.68
C MET A 662 -16.04 -41.69 0.38
N LYS A 663 -16.49 -41.79 -0.89
CA LYS A 663 -17.36 -42.88 -1.32
C LYS A 663 -16.67 -44.25 -1.25
N LEU A 664 -15.41 -44.35 -1.66
CA LEU A 664 -14.63 -45.58 -1.56
C LEU A 664 -14.53 -46.05 -0.10
N PHE A 665 -14.34 -45.12 0.85
CA PHE A 665 -14.32 -45.40 2.28
C PHE A 665 -15.67 -45.89 2.77
N GLU A 666 -16.76 -45.19 2.45
CA GLU A 666 -18.11 -45.56 2.86
C GLU A 666 -18.54 -46.91 2.30
N ASP A 667 -18.30 -47.15 1.00
CA ASP A 667 -18.63 -48.43 0.36
C ASP A 667 -17.83 -49.58 0.99
N THR A 668 -16.56 -49.34 1.31
CA THR A 668 -15.69 -50.32 1.99
C THR A 668 -16.13 -50.58 3.43
N ALA A 669 -16.37 -49.53 4.21
CA ALA A 669 -16.83 -49.66 5.59
C ALA A 669 -18.20 -50.32 5.68
N ASN A 670 -19.09 -50.07 4.73
CA ASN A 670 -20.37 -50.74 4.64
C ASN A 670 -20.23 -52.24 4.28
N ALA A 671 -19.35 -52.57 3.33
CA ALA A 671 -19.08 -53.96 2.96
C ALA A 671 -18.48 -54.78 4.12
N GLU A 672 -17.66 -54.15 4.97
CA GLU A 672 -17.03 -54.78 6.14
C GLU A 672 -17.88 -54.64 7.43
N GLY A 673 -19.00 -53.90 7.39
CA GLY A 673 -19.90 -53.71 8.54
C GLY A 673 -19.40 -52.76 9.63
N TRP A 674 -18.51 -51.82 9.29
CA TRP A 674 -17.86 -50.88 10.22
C TRP A 674 -18.43 -49.47 10.19
N LEU A 675 -19.38 -49.19 9.30
CA LEU A 675 -19.81 -47.82 8.98
C LEU A 675 -20.28 -47.02 10.20
N ASP A 676 -21.15 -47.59 11.04
CA ASP A 676 -21.67 -46.91 12.24
C ASP A 676 -20.56 -46.65 13.27
N GLU A 677 -19.64 -47.60 13.42
CA GLU A 677 -18.52 -47.53 14.36
C GLU A 677 -17.58 -46.38 13.99
N ILE A 678 -17.17 -46.27 12.72
CA ILE A 678 -16.23 -45.23 12.27
C ILE A 678 -16.88 -43.85 12.17
N CYS A 679 -18.17 -43.75 11.86
CA CYS A 679 -18.87 -42.47 11.72
C CYS A 679 -19.13 -41.78 13.08
N SER A 680 -19.11 -42.53 14.17
CA SER A 680 -19.35 -42.02 15.53
C SER A 680 -18.12 -41.38 16.19
N VAL A 681 -16.95 -41.52 15.57
CA VAL A 681 -15.67 -41.08 16.13
C VAL A 681 -15.49 -39.57 15.98
N GLN A 682 -14.92 -38.94 17.01
CA GLN A 682 -14.56 -37.52 17.01
C GLN A 682 -13.12 -37.29 16.51
N PRO A 683 -12.78 -36.09 16.02
CA PRO A 683 -11.43 -35.77 15.59
C PRO A 683 -10.42 -35.97 16.73
N SER A 684 -9.34 -36.68 16.43
CA SER A 684 -8.15 -36.80 17.28
C SER A 684 -7.40 -35.46 17.33
N VAL A 685 -6.39 -35.36 18.20
CA VAL A 685 -5.52 -34.17 18.25
C VAL A 685 -4.77 -34.01 16.92
N GLN A 686 -4.35 -35.13 16.32
CA GLN A 686 -3.63 -35.17 15.07
C GLN A 686 -4.52 -34.74 13.89
N THR A 687 -5.76 -35.21 13.85
CA THR A 687 -6.74 -34.78 12.83
C THR A 687 -7.13 -33.32 13.00
N ARG A 688 -7.21 -32.82 14.24
CA ARG A 688 -7.40 -31.37 14.49
C ARG A 688 -6.21 -30.55 13.99
N ALA A 689 -4.98 -31.05 14.11
CA ALA A 689 -3.81 -30.36 13.56
C ALA A 689 -3.93 -30.15 12.04
N TYR A 690 -4.46 -31.12 11.29
CA TYR A 690 -4.79 -30.92 9.87
C TYR A 690 -5.90 -29.92 9.64
N GLN A 691 -6.98 -29.99 10.44
CA GLN A 691 -8.09 -29.04 10.34
C GLN A 691 -7.62 -27.60 10.55
N ASP A 692 -6.78 -27.38 11.56
CA ASP A 692 -6.18 -26.09 11.88
C ASP A 692 -5.18 -25.64 10.81
N LEU A 693 -4.38 -26.57 10.27
CA LEU A 693 -3.46 -26.31 9.16
C LEU A 693 -4.21 -25.86 7.90
N PHE A 694 -5.28 -26.57 7.53
CA PHE A 694 -6.13 -26.23 6.40
C PHE A 694 -6.82 -24.87 6.57
N ALA A 695 -7.41 -24.61 7.75
CA ALA A 695 -8.01 -23.32 8.05
C ALA A 695 -6.97 -22.18 8.07
N GLY A 696 -5.77 -22.46 8.59
CA GLY A 696 -4.67 -21.51 8.64
C GLY A 696 -4.13 -21.16 7.25
N ALA A 697 -4.02 -22.15 6.36
CA ALA A 697 -3.53 -21.98 4.99
C ALA A 697 -4.46 -21.17 4.08
N THR A 698 -5.77 -21.16 4.39
CA THR A 698 -6.79 -20.40 3.64
C THR A 698 -7.32 -19.17 4.39
N SER A 699 -6.69 -18.82 5.52
CA SER A 699 -7.05 -17.63 6.29
C SER A 699 -6.93 -16.35 5.46
N GLN A 700 -7.80 -15.38 5.74
CA GLN A 700 -7.91 -14.15 4.94
C GLN A 700 -6.57 -13.40 4.86
N GLY A 701 -6.02 -13.29 3.65
CA GLY A 701 -4.72 -12.67 3.40
C GLY A 701 -3.54 -13.60 3.21
N ARG A 702 -3.74 -14.91 3.30
CA ARG A 702 -2.74 -15.90 2.89
C ARG A 702 -2.61 -15.91 1.36
N PRO A 703 -1.37 -15.92 0.82
CA PRO A 703 -1.15 -16.12 -0.60
C PRO A 703 -1.67 -17.48 -1.07
N LEU A 704 -2.24 -17.53 -2.27
CA LEU A 704 -2.73 -18.77 -2.88
C LEU A 704 -1.63 -19.85 -2.96
N VAL A 705 -0.37 -19.46 -3.17
CA VAL A 705 0.75 -20.41 -3.24
C VAL A 705 0.94 -21.20 -1.95
N VAL A 706 0.62 -20.63 -0.79
CA VAL A 706 0.75 -21.32 0.51
C VAL A 706 -0.31 -22.41 0.62
N GLY A 707 -1.56 -22.12 0.24
CA GLY A 707 -2.63 -23.11 0.15
C GLY A 707 -2.32 -24.22 -0.85
N LEU A 708 -1.85 -23.86 -2.06
CA LEU A 708 -1.39 -24.84 -3.06
C LEU A 708 -0.21 -25.67 -2.55
N THR A 709 0.68 -25.10 -1.73
CA THR A 709 1.79 -25.81 -1.10
C THR A 709 1.30 -26.81 -0.07
N VAL A 710 0.35 -26.44 0.80
CA VAL A 710 -0.27 -27.38 1.75
C VAL A 710 -0.97 -28.52 1.02
N LEU A 711 -1.74 -28.19 -0.02
CA LEU A 711 -2.40 -29.17 -0.88
C LEU A 711 -1.38 -30.15 -1.48
N TRP A 712 -0.36 -29.63 -2.19
CA TRP A 712 0.67 -30.47 -2.80
C TRP A 712 1.44 -31.29 -1.78
N ALA A 713 1.86 -30.68 -0.67
CA ALA A 713 2.67 -31.33 0.35
C ALA A 713 1.94 -32.51 0.98
N THR A 714 0.64 -32.34 1.25
CA THR A 714 -0.19 -33.40 1.85
C THR A 714 -0.34 -34.57 0.87
N GLU A 715 -0.68 -34.28 -0.39
CA GLU A 715 -0.82 -35.29 -1.45
C GLU A 715 0.51 -35.99 -1.78
N GLU A 716 1.63 -35.26 -1.77
CA GLU A 716 2.97 -35.80 -2.01
C GLU A 716 3.42 -36.73 -0.88
N CYS A 717 3.17 -36.36 0.38
CA CYS A 717 3.44 -37.24 1.51
C CYS A 717 2.59 -38.50 1.45
N TYR A 718 1.29 -38.36 1.16
CA TYR A 718 0.36 -39.47 1.05
C TYR A 718 0.75 -40.44 -0.09
N LEU A 719 1.09 -39.91 -1.27
CA LEU A 719 1.61 -40.70 -2.40
C LEU A 719 2.87 -41.48 -2.03
N ARG A 720 3.83 -40.84 -1.35
CA ARG A 720 5.08 -41.48 -0.93
C ARG A 720 4.83 -42.58 0.11
N ALA A 721 3.95 -42.32 1.08
CA ALA A 721 3.54 -43.29 2.09
C ALA A 721 2.94 -44.55 1.45
N TRP A 722 1.98 -44.39 0.55
CA TRP A 722 1.35 -45.54 -0.11
C TRP A 722 2.26 -46.23 -1.13
N ARG A 723 3.18 -45.51 -1.77
CA ARG A 723 4.23 -46.14 -2.58
C ARG A 723 5.21 -46.94 -1.76
N HIS A 724 5.54 -46.48 -0.55
CA HIS A 724 6.34 -47.24 0.38
C HIS A 724 5.64 -48.56 0.72
N ALA A 725 4.37 -48.52 1.13
CA ALA A 725 3.56 -49.72 1.38
C ALA A 725 3.50 -50.64 0.15
N TRP A 726 3.22 -50.09 -1.04
CA TRP A 726 3.19 -50.84 -2.30
C TRP A 726 4.51 -51.55 -2.61
N SER A 727 5.65 -50.90 -2.34
CA SER A 727 6.98 -51.49 -2.56
C SER A 727 7.30 -52.66 -1.63
N ARG A 728 6.63 -52.70 -0.46
CA ARG A 728 6.76 -53.78 0.54
C ARG A 728 5.72 -54.89 0.34
N MET A 729 4.68 -54.64 -0.44
CA MET A 729 3.60 -55.59 -0.67
C MET A 729 4.04 -56.71 -1.63
N ASP A 730 3.72 -57.96 -1.27
CA ASP A 730 3.88 -59.10 -2.17
C ASP A 730 2.82 -59.04 -3.29
N GLN A 731 3.22 -58.52 -4.45
CA GLN A 731 2.34 -58.37 -5.61
C GLN A 731 1.89 -59.72 -6.20
N GLY A 732 2.68 -60.78 -6.00
CA GLY A 732 2.39 -62.14 -6.47
C GLY A 732 1.39 -62.90 -5.60
N ARG A 733 1.00 -62.35 -4.44
CA ARG A 733 0.03 -62.96 -3.54
C ARG A 733 -1.35 -63.12 -4.21
N PRO A 734 -2.01 -64.29 -4.11
CA PRO A 734 -3.35 -64.50 -4.64
C PRO A 734 -4.38 -63.51 -4.08
N ALA A 735 -5.32 -63.04 -4.92
CA ALA A 735 -6.32 -62.04 -4.53
C ALA A 735 -7.18 -62.43 -3.31
N ARG A 736 -7.43 -63.74 -3.12
CA ARG A 736 -8.16 -64.30 -1.96
C ARG A 736 -7.42 -64.15 -0.62
N GLU A 737 -6.11 -63.95 -0.65
CA GLU A 737 -5.23 -63.84 0.53
C GLU A 737 -4.85 -62.38 0.82
N LYS A 738 -5.36 -61.44 0.02
CA LYS A 738 -5.19 -60.00 0.22
C LYS A 738 -6.32 -59.43 1.07
N ASP A 739 -5.97 -58.63 2.07
CA ASP A 739 -6.92 -57.88 2.89
C ASP A 739 -7.45 -56.65 2.14
N VAL A 740 -8.31 -55.88 2.81
CA VAL A 740 -8.88 -54.66 2.24
C VAL A 740 -7.82 -53.59 1.93
N MET A 741 -6.74 -53.52 2.72
CA MET A 741 -5.62 -52.60 2.46
C MET A 741 -4.94 -52.93 1.14
N GLN A 742 -4.59 -54.20 0.93
CA GLN A 742 -3.87 -54.66 -0.26
C GLN A 742 -4.75 -54.72 -1.52
N ARG A 743 -6.07 -54.91 -1.37
CA ARG A 743 -7.00 -54.97 -2.51
C ARG A 743 -7.50 -53.61 -2.97
N VAL A 744 -7.72 -52.69 -2.03
CA VAL A 744 -8.47 -51.45 -2.29
C VAL A 744 -7.59 -50.22 -2.07
N PHE A 745 -7.09 -50.04 -0.85
CA PHE A 745 -6.50 -48.78 -0.42
C PHE A 745 -5.08 -48.54 -0.98
N ILE A 746 -4.14 -49.48 -0.79
CA ILE A 746 -2.77 -49.33 -1.30
C ILE A 746 -2.77 -49.13 -2.82
N PRO A 747 -3.46 -49.95 -3.65
CA PRO A 747 -3.49 -49.76 -5.10
C PRO A 747 -4.06 -48.41 -5.55
N ASN A 748 -5.01 -47.82 -4.80
CA ASN A 748 -5.65 -46.55 -5.14
C ASN A 748 -4.64 -45.39 -5.11
N TRP A 749 -3.96 -45.21 -3.98
CA TRP A 749 -3.01 -44.10 -3.78
C TRP A 749 -1.58 -44.41 -4.21
N SER A 750 -1.27 -45.64 -4.64
CA SER A 750 -0.03 -45.94 -5.36
C SER A 750 -0.19 -45.85 -6.89
N SER A 751 -1.38 -45.54 -7.39
CA SER A 751 -1.71 -45.58 -8.81
C SER A 751 -0.98 -44.50 -9.62
N GLY A 752 -0.78 -44.77 -10.92
CA GLY A 752 -0.21 -43.78 -11.84
C GLY A 752 -1.12 -42.56 -12.04
N GLN A 753 -2.44 -42.72 -11.89
CA GLN A 753 -3.39 -41.62 -11.98
C GLN A 753 -3.23 -40.66 -10.79
N PHE A 754 -3.09 -41.18 -9.58
CA PHE A 754 -2.85 -40.37 -8.39
C PHE A 754 -1.50 -39.67 -8.47
N GLU A 755 -0.42 -40.36 -8.88
CA GLU A 755 0.89 -39.71 -9.11
C GLU A 755 0.79 -38.56 -10.13
N ALA A 756 0.09 -38.76 -11.25
CA ALA A 756 -0.07 -37.72 -12.26
C ALA A 756 -0.81 -36.50 -11.69
N PHE A 757 -1.80 -36.72 -10.82
CA PHE A 757 -2.50 -35.66 -10.11
C PHE A 757 -1.55 -34.90 -9.17
N VAL A 758 -0.81 -35.57 -8.29
CA VAL A 758 0.16 -34.93 -7.38
C VAL A 758 1.20 -34.10 -8.14
N ARG A 759 1.73 -34.63 -9.25
CA ARG A 759 2.66 -33.90 -10.13
C ARG A 759 2.04 -32.64 -10.74
N ARG A 760 0.74 -32.67 -11.10
CA ARG A 760 0.04 -31.47 -11.59
C ARG A 760 -0.04 -30.39 -10.50
N ILE A 761 -0.31 -30.77 -9.25
CA ILE A 761 -0.33 -29.82 -8.13
C ILE A 761 1.06 -29.22 -7.94
N GLY A 762 2.11 -30.05 -7.87
CA GLY A 762 3.50 -29.59 -7.73
C GLY A 762 3.96 -28.69 -8.88
N GLY A 763 3.49 -28.97 -10.11
CA GLY A 763 3.68 -28.10 -11.26
C GLY A 763 3.06 -26.71 -11.08
N LEU A 764 1.86 -26.62 -10.49
CA LEU A 764 1.27 -25.33 -10.13
C LEU A 764 2.01 -24.66 -8.96
N VAL A 765 2.38 -25.40 -7.91
CA VAL A 765 3.18 -24.86 -6.80
C VAL A 765 4.49 -24.27 -7.30
N ASN A 766 5.18 -24.91 -8.24
CA ASN A 766 6.41 -24.34 -8.83
C ASN A 766 6.15 -23.10 -9.68
N LYS A 767 5.04 -23.07 -10.43
CA LYS A 767 4.69 -21.93 -11.26
C LYS A 767 4.27 -20.71 -10.44
N PHE A 768 3.44 -20.92 -9.42
CA PHE A 768 3.09 -19.89 -8.46
C PHE A 768 4.27 -19.53 -7.55
N GLY A 769 5.08 -20.51 -7.15
CA GLY A 769 6.29 -20.34 -6.36
C GLY A 769 7.36 -19.52 -7.09
N GLY A 770 7.45 -19.66 -8.41
CA GLY A 770 8.34 -18.87 -9.26
C GLY A 770 8.00 -17.38 -9.32
N TYR A 771 6.88 -16.94 -8.74
CA TYR A 771 6.59 -15.51 -8.55
C TYR A 771 7.30 -14.90 -7.34
N TYR A 772 7.87 -15.72 -6.46
CA TYR A 772 8.44 -15.28 -5.19
C TYR A 772 9.95 -15.58 -5.15
N GLU A 773 10.73 -14.64 -4.61
CA GLU A 773 12.15 -14.84 -4.37
C GLU A 773 12.38 -15.83 -3.22
N GLU A 774 13.47 -16.61 -3.26
CA GLU A 774 13.93 -17.36 -2.09
C GLU A 774 14.09 -16.41 -0.89
N GLU A 775 13.78 -16.88 0.31
CA GLU A 775 13.76 -16.09 1.56
C GLU A 775 12.67 -15.01 1.68
N SER A 776 11.84 -14.79 0.65
CA SER A 776 10.64 -13.95 0.75
C SER A 776 9.70 -14.46 1.83
N TRP A 777 8.79 -13.60 2.30
CA TRP A 777 7.82 -14.00 3.31
C TRP A 777 6.97 -15.18 2.81
N GLU A 778 6.49 -15.13 1.58
CA GLU A 778 5.70 -16.19 0.95
C GLU A 778 6.48 -17.49 0.82
N TRP A 779 7.75 -17.42 0.42
CA TRP A 779 8.62 -18.58 0.37
C TRP A 779 8.79 -19.22 1.76
N LYS A 780 9.02 -18.41 2.80
CA LYS A 780 9.10 -18.88 4.19
C LYS A 780 7.78 -19.41 4.73
N GLU A 781 6.65 -18.87 4.29
CA GLU A 781 5.34 -19.45 4.62
C GLU A 781 5.14 -20.80 3.93
N CYS A 782 5.62 -20.98 2.70
CA CYS A 782 5.64 -22.29 2.03
C CYS A 782 6.55 -23.29 2.75
N GLU A 783 7.72 -22.86 3.25
CA GLU A 783 8.61 -23.69 4.08
C GLU A 783 7.95 -24.10 5.40
N ARG A 784 7.31 -23.16 6.09
CA ARG A 784 6.57 -23.44 7.33
C ARG A 784 5.39 -24.37 7.08
N ALA A 785 4.63 -24.13 6.01
CA ALA A 785 3.53 -24.98 5.59
C ALA A 785 4.02 -26.41 5.32
N TRP A 786 5.13 -26.57 4.61
CA TRP A 786 5.77 -27.86 4.38
C TRP A 786 6.14 -28.56 5.70
N GLN A 787 6.84 -27.88 6.60
CA GLN A 787 7.22 -28.44 7.90
C GLN A 787 6.00 -28.83 8.75
N GLN A 788 4.94 -28.03 8.71
CA GLN A 788 3.68 -28.31 9.42
C GLN A 788 2.98 -29.55 8.84
N VAL A 789 2.98 -29.72 7.52
CA VAL A 789 2.45 -30.94 6.88
C VAL A 789 3.26 -32.16 7.30
N LEU A 790 4.61 -32.09 7.26
CA LEU A 790 5.46 -33.21 7.69
C LEU A 790 5.20 -33.61 9.14
N PHE A 791 5.03 -32.62 10.01
CA PHE A 791 4.67 -32.87 11.40
C PHE A 791 3.30 -33.53 11.52
N ALA A 792 2.29 -33.02 10.83
CA ALA A 792 0.94 -33.57 10.88
C ALA A 792 0.89 -35.01 10.33
N GLU A 793 1.56 -35.29 9.21
CA GLU A 793 1.62 -36.61 8.59
C GLU A 793 2.31 -37.64 9.48
N ARG A 794 3.44 -37.28 10.09
CA ARG A 794 4.16 -38.19 10.97
C ARG A 794 3.29 -38.66 12.14
N GLU A 795 2.51 -37.75 12.71
CA GLU A 795 1.67 -38.07 13.86
C GLU A 795 0.33 -38.73 13.48
N PHE A 796 -0.11 -38.58 12.23
CA PHE A 796 -1.43 -39.01 11.77
C PHE A 796 -1.66 -40.53 11.86
N TRP A 797 -0.62 -41.32 11.55
CA TRP A 797 -0.72 -42.77 11.50
C TRP A 797 -0.93 -43.39 12.89
N PRO A 798 -1.81 -44.41 13.04
CA PRO A 798 -1.96 -45.11 14.31
C PRO A 798 -0.64 -45.75 14.78
N LYS A 799 -0.27 -45.51 16.04
CA LYS A 799 0.90 -46.14 16.67
C LYS A 799 0.74 -47.67 16.73
N MET A 800 1.80 -48.40 16.38
CA MET A 800 1.85 -49.86 16.41
C MET A 800 2.47 -50.34 17.73
N GLU A 801 2.12 -51.52 18.22
CA GLU A 801 2.72 -52.05 19.46
C GLU A 801 4.20 -52.41 19.23
N GLY A 802 5.10 -51.86 20.05
CA GLY A 802 6.55 -52.08 19.97
C GLY A 802 7.35 -51.04 19.17
N SER A 803 6.72 -49.95 18.70
CA SER A 803 7.36 -48.80 18.03
C SER A 803 7.43 -47.55 18.89
#